data_AF-A0A455SNP5-F1
#
_entry.id   AF-A0A455SNP5-F1
#
_cell.length_a   1.000
_cell.length_b   1.000
_cell.length_c   1.000
_cell.angle_alpha   90.00
_cell.angle_beta   90.00
_cell.angle_gamma   90.00
#
_symmetry.space_group_name_H-M   'P 1'
#
loop_
_entity.id
_entity.type
_entity.pdbx_description
1 polymer ?
#
loop_
_entity_poly.entity_id
_entity_poly.type
_entity_poly.pdbx_seq_one_letter_code
_entity_poly.pdbx_strand_id
1 'polypeptide(L)'
;MNVMHTNEHLADGQPDCFLCTLDRSSHAFHETQIEGRILSAQETSYQGERFATFFLDTGSRYIALHLSHSYYRSLVQALRERREAIRKAPLNLRAYHLPAEPEPIEQQGVSWYHYFGNQYSLAILEPDTLLNITDLNQAEYCPRQYLLQRLLPSPSSIEAIRGNLVHYCFKELLKEHDRNPDPGPALDILQQHLEEALKLYSIDIALAQFTPDALRAEVQPHLESLARWYESERTTLWDLATPSNGQQVRAETFLLAPEIGLRGRLDLFWQQGERQRLLELKTGGANGKLPKTAHRWQVLGYHALLAVRRDSKMKRALGTLLYSGTPGQAQTFGIPSTIRELQRVVETRNILVLHQISAIPSPPPERRCPRCSLRHECNTISSLLQWEPPDLTDDPLDAESPFPNVRINEERPFFAHYYHLLQLEGREAEKQQAQLWQAPVLERIERGVALRGLEPLGEARAEKDGWEQTFRCINTSELREGDEILLSDGDPIRGEVVSGTILRISAEEVTVWTRELIAHPHLIDRYSSDLVHTRTLQNLTRWLQVEPHLRDLVAGKVRPRFYERHVEGRPEFNIEQNLAVTRALQMRDYLLVHGPPGTGKTSVIAEIVRRLCAEGKRVLLAAFTNQAVDNILKRLEKEGFTDYIRLGHERSIDPQVQHRLLQTLVDDPASVHEVLQRMPVIASTTATWSSDKYGENGLHFDVAVIDEAGQLTIPAILGALRFAKRFILVGDEKQLPPLVQSQEAAELGLSESLFSQLKRLDDEYMQQAPQAISACVPLRVQYRMNKWISHFASRVFYQDQLVAAPEIANQRLRFTRKPEKLSEPEPAFVVPMLVPGHPLVFLDVPGNEDEHKISTTEAQAVRALVGGLLARGVAPQDIGIIAPYRAQVALLRRTLLQPDISYEWEGTPDISIDTVDRFQGGERPVIIISFATAREPARDTLRRDFLVDPHRLNVALTRAQQKLMLVGSVAALENLPIFNRLITYCRSMKTITPYHPS
;
A
#
# COMPACT_ATOMS: atom_id res chain seq x y z
N MET A 1 37.31 33.27 -26.89
CA MET A 1 37.07 34.33 -25.89
C MET A 1 36.96 33.64 -24.53
N ASN A 2 37.95 33.92 -23.67
CA ASN A 2 38.08 33.68 -22.23
C ASN A 2 37.46 32.43 -21.60
N VAL A 3 38.34 31.44 -21.39
CA VAL A 3 38.30 30.45 -20.33
C VAL A 3 38.42 31.18 -18.97
N MET A 4 37.39 31.11 -18.13
CA MET A 4 37.52 31.39 -16.69
C MET A 4 37.64 30.05 -15.97
N HIS A 5 38.84 29.77 -15.48
CA HIS A 5 39.13 28.73 -14.51
C HIS A 5 38.44 29.03 -13.18
N THR A 6 37.48 28.21 -12.76
CA THR A 6 37.08 28.07 -11.36
C THR A 6 37.82 26.88 -10.77
N ASN A 7 38.67 27.16 -9.78
CA ASN A 7 39.35 26.18 -8.94
C ASN A 7 38.34 25.34 -8.17
N GLU A 8 38.18 24.07 -8.56
CA GLU A 8 37.69 23.00 -7.67
C GLU A 8 38.62 21.79 -7.83
N HIS A 9 39.78 21.87 -7.18
CA HIS A 9 40.53 20.68 -6.78
C HIS A 9 40.13 20.34 -5.35
N LEU A 10 39.08 19.54 -5.20
CA LEU A 10 38.92 18.64 -4.06
C LEU A 10 39.17 17.23 -4.59
N ALA A 11 40.13 16.54 -3.95
CA ALA A 11 40.65 15.26 -4.38
C ALA A 11 39.60 14.14 -4.32
N ASP A 12 39.80 13.14 -5.18
CA ASP A 12 39.08 11.87 -5.30
C ASP A 12 38.66 11.24 -3.97
N GLY A 13 37.37 10.89 -3.86
CA GLY A 13 36.94 9.62 -3.28
C GLY A 13 36.69 9.51 -1.76
N GLN A 14 36.94 10.52 -0.93
CA GLN A 14 36.53 10.45 0.49
C GLN A 14 35.08 10.92 0.69
N PRO A 15 34.22 10.13 1.37
CA PRO A 15 32.85 10.54 1.64
C PRO A 15 32.83 11.77 2.58
N ASP A 16 32.29 12.89 2.10
CA ASP A 16 32.08 14.08 2.92
C ASP A 16 31.17 13.74 4.12
N CYS A 17 31.69 13.87 5.34
CA CYS A 17 30.88 13.77 6.54
C CYS A 17 29.88 14.93 6.57
N PHE A 18 28.57 14.65 6.42
CA PHE A 18 27.55 15.70 6.36
C PHE A 18 27.52 16.59 7.61
N LEU A 19 27.96 16.06 8.76
CA LEU A 19 28.06 16.81 10.02
C LEU A 19 29.19 17.85 9.99
N CYS A 20 30.30 17.57 9.27
CA CYS A 20 31.41 18.51 9.11
C CYS A 20 31.04 19.74 8.28
N THR A 21 29.94 19.69 7.52
CA THR A 21 29.46 20.86 6.76
C THR A 21 28.58 21.81 7.59
N LEU A 22 28.10 21.35 8.76
CA LEU A 22 27.32 22.16 9.70
C LEU A 22 28.19 23.13 10.50
N ASP A 23 29.47 22.82 10.72
CA ASP A 23 30.44 23.67 11.40
C ASP A 23 31.81 23.60 10.69
N ARG A 24 32.33 24.74 10.21
CA ARG A 24 33.58 24.81 9.42
C ARG A 24 34.85 24.80 10.29
N SER A 25 34.74 24.73 11.61
CA SER A 25 35.92 24.42 12.43
C SER A 25 36.43 23.04 12.02
N SER A 26 37.61 23.02 11.39
CA SER A 26 38.26 21.84 10.85
C SER A 26 38.51 20.79 11.93
N HIS A 27 37.51 19.98 12.23
CA HIS A 27 37.66 18.80 13.06
C HIS A 27 38.17 17.69 12.16
N ALA A 28 39.46 17.36 12.30
CA ALA A 28 40.02 16.16 11.70
C ALA A 28 39.14 14.96 12.09
N PHE A 29 38.80 14.13 11.11
CA PHE A 29 38.09 12.88 11.33
C PHE A 29 38.92 11.73 10.76
N HIS A 30 38.92 10.60 11.47
CA HIS A 30 39.59 9.39 11.03
C HIS A 30 38.61 8.48 10.26
N GLU A 31 37.38 8.33 10.77
CA GLU A 31 36.32 7.56 10.11
C GLU A 31 35.07 8.42 9.97
N THR A 32 34.55 8.52 8.75
CA THR A 32 33.36 9.32 8.43
C THR A 32 32.09 8.62 8.86
N GLN A 33 32.06 7.30 8.70
CA GLN A 33 30.94 6.43 9.01
C GLN A 33 31.44 5.02 9.34
N ILE A 34 30.83 4.38 10.33
CA ILE A 34 30.98 2.95 10.61
C ILE A 34 29.63 2.33 10.90
N GLU A 35 29.40 1.10 10.48
CA GLU A 35 28.16 0.38 10.69
C GLU A 35 28.43 -1.06 11.12
N GLY A 36 27.63 -1.56 12.06
CA GLY A 36 27.72 -2.94 12.50
C GLY A 36 26.51 -3.40 13.29
N ARG A 37 26.38 -4.72 13.42
CA ARG A 37 25.33 -5.38 14.21
C ARG A 37 25.63 -5.25 15.70
N ILE A 38 24.66 -4.82 16.48
CA ILE A 38 24.77 -4.69 17.92
C ILE A 38 24.85 -6.06 18.58
N LEU A 39 25.98 -6.34 19.22
CA LEU A 39 26.18 -7.51 20.08
C LEU A 39 25.71 -7.24 21.50
N SER A 40 26.05 -6.05 22.02
CA SER A 40 25.60 -5.57 23.33
C SER A 40 25.79 -4.06 23.47
N ALA A 41 25.13 -3.46 24.46
CA ALA A 41 25.30 -2.06 24.83
C ALA A 41 25.36 -1.94 26.36
N GLN A 42 26.29 -1.13 26.87
CA GLN A 42 26.47 -0.90 28.31
C GLN A 42 27.13 0.44 28.61
N GLU A 43 26.92 0.93 29.83
CA GLU A 43 27.68 2.06 30.34
C GLU A 43 29.06 1.56 30.78
N THR A 44 30.13 2.15 30.24
CA THR A 44 31.51 1.81 30.65
C THR A 44 32.23 3.05 31.16
N SER A 45 33.32 2.86 31.90
CA SER A 45 34.24 3.94 32.22
C SER A 45 35.59 3.68 31.59
N TYR A 46 36.15 4.71 30.94
CA TYR A 46 37.48 4.69 30.36
C TYR A 46 38.23 5.91 30.86
N GLN A 47 39.40 5.70 31.47
CA GLN A 47 40.24 6.76 32.07
C GLN A 47 39.49 7.71 33.03
N GLY A 48 38.46 7.21 33.73
CA GLY A 48 37.65 7.97 34.69
C GLY A 48 36.46 8.73 34.09
N GLU A 49 36.35 8.81 32.75
CA GLU A 49 35.17 9.33 32.07
C GLU A 49 34.16 8.20 31.82
N ARG A 50 32.86 8.54 31.77
CA ARG A 50 31.77 7.59 31.49
C ARG A 50 31.35 7.69 30.02
N PHE A 51 31.17 6.54 29.40
CA PHE A 51 30.72 6.41 28.01
C PHE A 51 29.49 5.51 27.91
N ALA A 52 28.65 5.82 26.94
CA ALA A 52 27.68 4.87 26.41
C ALA A 52 28.39 4.04 25.34
N THR A 53 28.59 2.75 25.61
CA THR A 53 29.42 1.89 24.77
C THR A 53 28.60 0.84 24.05
N PHE A 54 28.76 0.77 22.74
CA PHE A 54 28.12 -0.20 21.86
C PHE A 54 29.16 -1.15 21.31
N PHE A 55 28.96 -2.44 21.52
CA PHE A 55 29.82 -3.50 20.98
C PHE A 55 29.19 -4.00 19.69
N LEU A 56 29.88 -3.81 18.58
CA LEU A 56 29.34 -4.08 17.25
C LEU A 56 30.21 -5.10 16.50
N ASP A 57 29.56 -5.90 15.67
CA ASP A 57 30.18 -6.73 14.64
C ASP A 57 29.95 -6.09 13.27
N THR A 58 31.02 -5.63 12.62
CA THR A 58 30.95 -5.01 11.28
C THR A 58 30.96 -6.04 10.15
N GLY A 59 31.03 -7.34 10.47
CA GLY A 59 31.27 -8.45 9.55
C GLY A 59 32.75 -8.67 9.21
N SER A 60 33.58 -7.63 9.38
CA SER A 60 35.03 -7.69 9.15
C SER A 60 35.87 -7.56 10.43
N ARG A 61 35.34 -6.88 11.46
CA ARG A 61 36.02 -6.68 12.75
C ARG A 61 35.00 -6.46 13.87
N TYR A 62 35.44 -6.71 15.11
CA TYR A 62 34.71 -6.35 16.31
C TYR A 62 35.12 -4.96 16.77
N ILE A 63 34.14 -4.11 17.08
CA ILE A 63 34.38 -2.72 17.46
C ILE A 63 33.65 -2.37 18.77
N ALA A 64 34.29 -1.53 19.58
CA ALA A 64 33.69 -0.91 20.76
C ALA A 64 33.53 0.59 20.49
N LEU A 65 32.30 1.04 20.30
CA LEU A 65 31.99 2.44 20.02
C LEU A 65 31.62 3.16 21.32
N HIS A 66 32.48 4.06 21.78
CA HIS A 66 32.31 4.89 22.96
C HIS A 66 31.75 6.25 22.59
N LEU A 67 30.49 6.51 22.96
CA LEU A 67 29.81 7.78 22.71
C LEU A 67 29.53 8.52 24.01
N SER A 68 29.25 9.83 23.89
CA SER A 68 28.91 10.68 25.02
C SER A 68 27.78 10.08 25.85
N HIS A 69 28.07 9.83 27.13
CA HIS A 69 27.12 9.23 28.07
C HIS A 69 25.82 10.04 28.17
N SER A 70 25.92 11.38 28.18
CA SER A 70 24.75 12.25 28.38
C SER A 70 23.64 12.11 27.34
N TYR A 71 23.96 11.71 26.11
CA TYR A 71 23.01 11.61 24.99
C TYR A 71 22.58 10.18 24.66
N TYR A 72 23.40 9.18 24.95
CA TYR A 72 23.11 7.80 24.54
C TYR A 72 22.75 6.88 25.71
N ARG A 73 22.75 7.40 26.94
CA ARG A 73 22.36 6.64 28.13
C ARG A 73 20.97 6.01 28.01
N SER A 74 19.98 6.79 27.57
CA SER A 74 18.60 6.30 27.42
C SER A 74 18.51 5.15 26.43
N LEU A 75 19.24 5.24 25.31
CA LEU A 75 19.30 4.20 24.30
C LEU A 75 19.99 2.93 24.83
N VAL A 76 21.13 3.07 25.51
CA VAL A 76 21.82 1.93 26.16
C VAL A 76 20.90 1.24 27.17
N GLN A 77 20.20 2.01 28.01
CA GLN A 77 19.25 1.44 28.97
C GLN A 77 18.12 0.68 28.25
N ALA A 78 17.50 1.30 27.24
CA ALA A 78 16.41 0.69 26.49
C ALA A 78 16.83 -0.59 25.75
N LEU A 79 18.05 -0.64 25.22
CA LEU A 79 18.62 -1.84 24.60
C LEU A 79 18.90 -2.93 25.64
N ARG A 80 19.41 -2.58 26.83
CA ARG A 80 19.66 -3.55 27.91
C ARG A 80 18.38 -4.20 28.42
N GLU A 81 17.32 -3.41 28.61
CA GLU A 81 15.99 -3.90 29.01
C GLU A 81 15.39 -4.89 27.97
N ARG A 82 15.82 -4.78 26.70
CA ARG A 82 15.33 -5.60 25.57
C ARG A 82 16.35 -6.61 25.06
N ARG A 83 17.36 -6.97 25.86
CA ARG A 83 18.48 -7.83 25.42
C ARG A 83 18.03 -9.13 24.77
N GLU A 84 16.99 -9.77 25.30
CA GLU A 84 16.46 -11.02 24.75
C GLU A 84 15.77 -10.83 23.39
N ALA A 85 15.05 -9.71 23.19
CA ALA A 85 14.45 -9.39 21.90
C ALA A 85 15.52 -9.12 20.83
N ILE A 86 16.57 -8.38 21.20
CA ILE A 86 17.70 -8.06 20.31
C ILE A 86 18.51 -9.31 19.95
N ARG A 87 18.66 -10.27 20.87
CA ARG A 87 19.32 -11.55 20.57
C ARG A 87 18.60 -12.35 19.49
N LYS A 88 17.27 -12.28 19.46
CA LYS A 88 16.46 -12.97 18.44
C LYS A 88 16.49 -12.25 17.09
N ALA A 89 16.58 -10.91 17.11
CA ALA A 89 16.66 -10.09 15.91
C ALA A 89 17.75 -9.02 16.09
N PRO A 90 19.00 -9.31 15.67
CA PRO A 90 20.11 -8.38 15.83
C PRO A 90 19.81 -7.08 15.11
N LEU A 91 20.14 -5.95 15.76
CA LEU A 91 19.89 -4.61 15.24
C LEU A 91 21.18 -4.02 14.67
N ASN A 92 21.09 -3.22 13.62
CA ASN A 92 22.22 -2.46 13.09
C ASN A 92 22.35 -1.10 13.79
N LEU A 93 23.58 -0.67 14.04
CA LEU A 93 23.90 0.69 14.48
C LEU A 93 24.90 1.29 13.50
N ARG A 94 24.57 2.47 12.97
CA ARG A 94 25.45 3.27 12.13
C ARG A 94 25.90 4.50 12.89
N ALA A 95 27.21 4.70 13.02
CA ALA A 95 27.79 5.88 13.63
C ALA A 95 28.46 6.77 12.57
N TYR A 96 28.40 8.08 12.80
CA TYR A 96 28.96 9.12 11.95
C TYR A 96 29.91 10.02 12.73
N HIS A 97 30.92 10.55 12.04
CA HIS A 97 31.92 11.49 12.56
C HIS A 97 32.70 10.93 13.76
N LEU A 98 33.73 10.12 13.48
CA LEU A 98 34.65 9.58 14.47
C LEU A 98 36.02 10.27 14.34
N PRO A 99 36.38 11.14 15.31
CA PRO A 99 37.53 12.04 15.16
C PRO A 99 38.90 11.36 15.27
N ALA A 100 39.00 10.30 16.08
CA ALA A 100 40.27 9.69 16.46
C ALA A 100 40.49 8.33 15.78
N GLU A 101 41.76 7.96 15.61
CA GLU A 101 42.17 6.60 15.26
C GLU A 101 41.65 5.59 16.30
N PRO A 102 41.20 4.41 15.88
CA PRO A 102 40.73 3.40 16.83
C PRO A 102 41.88 2.77 17.61
N GLU A 103 41.68 2.57 18.91
CA GLU A 103 42.64 1.86 19.76
C GLU A 103 42.39 0.34 19.68
N PRO A 104 43.35 -0.47 19.21
CA PRO A 104 43.21 -1.92 19.22
C PRO A 104 43.46 -2.47 20.63
N ILE A 105 42.50 -3.23 21.17
CA ILE A 105 42.59 -3.88 22.48
C ILE A 105 42.27 -5.37 22.31
N GLU A 106 43.19 -6.24 22.71
CA GLU A 106 42.92 -7.67 22.79
C GLU A 106 42.19 -8.02 24.08
N GLN A 107 41.01 -8.64 23.95
CA GLN A 107 40.26 -9.18 25.08
C GLN A 107 39.84 -10.62 24.77
N GLN A 108 40.25 -11.56 25.62
CA GLN A 108 39.91 -12.98 25.51
C GLN A 108 40.24 -13.61 24.14
N GLY A 109 41.34 -13.18 23.51
CA GLY A 109 41.77 -13.68 22.19
C GLY A 109 41.03 -13.09 21.00
N VAL A 110 40.19 -12.07 21.22
CA VAL A 110 39.51 -11.30 20.17
C VAL A 110 40.05 -9.87 20.16
N SER A 111 40.46 -9.38 18.99
CA SER A 111 40.89 -7.99 18.80
C SER A 111 39.67 -7.07 18.66
N TRP A 112 39.51 -6.15 19.60
CA TRP A 112 38.49 -5.10 19.58
C TRP A 112 39.10 -3.77 19.15
N TYR A 113 38.45 -3.06 18.23
CA TYR A 113 38.85 -1.70 17.84
C TYR A 113 37.96 -0.69 18.56
N HIS A 114 38.56 0.09 19.46
CA HIS A 114 37.86 1.06 20.28
C HIS A 114 37.80 2.41 19.59
N TYR A 115 36.58 2.85 19.27
CA TYR A 115 36.30 4.15 18.65
C TYR A 115 35.72 5.11 19.68
N PHE A 116 36.24 6.34 19.73
CA PHE A 116 35.77 7.38 20.64
C PHE A 116 35.10 8.52 19.87
N GLY A 117 33.80 8.70 20.10
CA GLY A 117 33.04 9.82 19.56
C GLY A 117 33.26 11.12 20.35
N ASN A 118 32.93 12.25 19.71
CA ASN A 118 32.93 13.57 20.33
C ASN A 118 31.51 14.17 20.37
N GLN A 119 31.41 15.46 20.67
CA GLN A 119 30.13 16.18 20.71
C GLN A 119 29.41 16.31 19.36
N TYR A 120 30.04 15.97 18.24
CA TYR A 120 29.46 15.97 16.89
C TYR A 120 29.12 14.56 16.41
N SER A 121 29.56 13.50 17.08
CA SER A 121 29.27 12.12 16.68
C SER A 121 27.78 11.80 16.80
N LEU A 122 27.23 11.15 15.76
CA LEU A 122 25.85 10.66 15.72
C LEU A 122 25.82 9.15 15.61
N ALA A 123 24.88 8.49 16.29
CA ALA A 123 24.59 7.07 16.10
C ALA A 123 23.11 6.87 15.79
N ILE A 124 22.83 6.13 14.72
CA ILE A 124 21.51 5.87 14.15
C ILE A 124 21.24 4.36 14.24
N LEU A 125 20.18 3.97 14.95
CA LEU A 125 19.77 2.58 15.11
C LEU A 125 18.88 2.15 13.93
N GLU A 126 19.24 1.17 13.13
CA GLU A 126 18.42 0.73 11.97
C GLU A 126 18.08 1.90 11.04
N PRO A 127 19.08 2.53 10.39
CA PRO A 127 18.90 3.73 9.57
C PRO A 127 17.86 3.55 8.43
N ASP A 128 17.64 2.32 7.98
CA ASP A 128 16.67 1.99 6.94
C ASP A 128 15.21 2.00 7.40
N THR A 129 14.94 2.10 8.71
CA THR A 129 13.58 2.31 9.23
C THR A 129 13.26 3.80 9.22
N LEU A 130 12.48 4.28 8.24
CA LEU A 130 12.13 5.70 8.13
C LEU A 130 10.91 6.06 9.00
N LEU A 131 11.09 6.95 9.98
CA LEU A 131 9.96 7.56 10.70
C LEU A 131 9.51 8.88 10.05
N ASN A 132 8.22 9.18 10.12
CA ASN A 132 7.75 10.51 9.77
C ASN A 132 8.17 11.48 10.89
N ILE A 133 8.54 12.72 10.55
CA ILE A 133 8.85 13.74 11.58
C ILE A 133 7.66 13.92 12.56
N THR A 134 6.44 13.80 12.07
CA THR A 134 5.22 13.88 12.90
C THR A 134 5.16 12.83 13.99
N ASP A 135 5.82 11.67 13.81
CA ASP A 135 5.88 10.60 14.81
C ASP A 135 6.72 11.04 16.03
N LEU A 136 7.72 11.90 15.81
CA LEU A 136 8.58 12.44 16.87
C LEU A 136 7.82 13.39 17.81
N ASN A 137 6.83 14.12 17.29
CA ASN A 137 6.05 15.08 18.07
C ASN A 137 5.34 14.41 19.26
N GLN A 138 4.91 13.16 19.08
CA GLN A 138 4.16 12.40 20.09
C GLN A 138 5.07 11.85 21.19
N ALA A 139 6.30 11.51 20.81
CA ALA A 139 7.29 10.95 21.71
C ALA A 139 7.78 11.93 22.78
N GLU A 140 7.70 13.24 22.49
CA GLU A 140 8.08 14.28 23.45
C GLU A 140 7.31 14.14 24.76
N TYR A 141 5.99 13.95 24.70
CA TYR A 141 5.16 13.79 25.90
C TYR A 141 5.35 12.40 26.52
N CYS A 142 5.23 11.35 25.73
CA CYS A 142 5.44 9.97 26.16
C CYS A 142 5.82 9.12 24.95
N PRO A 143 7.02 8.50 24.91
CA PRO A 143 7.44 7.65 23.80
C PRO A 143 6.45 6.51 23.46
N ARG A 144 5.68 6.04 24.45
CA ARG A 144 4.64 5.00 24.25
C ARG A 144 3.52 5.44 23.30
N GLN A 145 3.25 6.74 23.21
CA GLN A 145 2.18 7.25 22.35
C GLN A 145 2.41 6.90 20.89
N TYR A 146 3.68 6.76 20.47
CA TYR A 146 4.01 6.31 19.12
C TYR A 146 3.37 4.97 18.76
N LEU A 147 3.58 3.92 19.57
CA LEU A 147 2.97 2.61 19.32
C LEU A 147 1.45 2.64 19.55
N LEU A 148 0.99 3.38 20.56
CA LEU A 148 -0.44 3.49 20.85
C LEU A 148 -1.19 4.11 19.68
N GLN A 149 -0.70 5.20 19.07
CA GLN A 149 -1.42 5.85 17.96
C GLN A 149 -1.43 5.01 16.67
N ARG A 150 -0.48 4.09 16.51
CA ARG A 150 -0.55 3.06 15.44
C ARG A 150 -1.61 2.00 15.70
N LEU A 151 -2.02 1.80 16.96
CA LEU A 151 -3.04 0.83 17.38
C LEU A 151 -4.42 1.45 17.58
N LEU A 152 -4.49 2.72 18.00
CA LEU A 152 -5.72 3.41 18.32
C LEU A 152 -6.22 4.16 17.08
N PRO A 153 -7.50 4.02 16.72
CA PRO A 153 -8.10 4.86 15.68
C PRO A 153 -8.04 6.33 16.09
N SER A 154 -7.94 7.23 15.12
CA SER A 154 -7.93 8.67 15.35
C SER A 154 -8.93 9.30 14.39
N PRO A 155 -10.16 9.60 14.85
CA PRO A 155 -11.18 10.17 14.00
C PRO A 155 -10.72 11.51 13.42
N SER A 156 -11.22 11.84 12.23
CA SER A 156 -10.93 13.12 11.59
C SER A 156 -11.61 14.23 12.38
N SER A 157 -10.84 14.91 13.21
CA SER A 157 -11.36 16.00 14.03
C SER A 157 -11.62 17.26 13.19
N ILE A 158 -12.49 18.13 13.67
CA ILE A 158 -12.77 19.43 13.03
C ILE A 158 -11.50 20.23 12.90
N GLU A 159 -10.62 20.17 13.90
CA GLU A 159 -9.33 20.84 13.89
C GLU A 159 -8.45 20.35 12.74
N ALA A 160 -8.51 19.06 12.40
CA ALA A 160 -7.80 18.49 11.27
C ALA A 160 -8.40 18.96 9.93
N ILE A 161 -9.74 18.95 9.78
CA ILE A 161 -10.42 19.43 8.57
C ILE A 161 -10.16 20.93 8.36
N ARG A 162 -10.33 21.75 9.40
CA ARG A 162 -9.99 23.18 9.42
C ARG A 162 -8.53 23.39 9.04
N GLY A 163 -7.63 22.59 9.61
CA GLY A 163 -6.22 22.52 9.25
C GLY A 163 -6.00 22.35 7.76
N ASN A 164 -6.61 21.32 7.18
CA ASN A 164 -6.48 21.00 5.76
C ASN A 164 -7.01 22.13 4.86
N LEU A 165 -8.14 22.75 5.20
CA LEU A 165 -8.70 23.87 4.45
C LEU A 165 -7.76 25.08 4.45
N VAL A 166 -7.24 25.47 5.62
CA VAL A 166 -6.31 26.60 5.75
C VAL A 166 -5.02 26.34 4.97
N HIS A 167 -4.44 25.14 5.09
CA HIS A 167 -3.24 24.78 4.33
C HIS A 167 -3.52 24.74 2.82
N TYR A 168 -4.67 24.23 2.39
CA TYR A 168 -5.06 24.24 0.97
C TYR A 168 -5.14 25.66 0.42
N CYS A 169 -5.90 26.55 1.06
CA CYS A 169 -6.06 27.93 0.58
C CYS A 169 -4.69 28.64 0.50
N PHE A 170 -3.86 28.49 1.53
CA PHE A 170 -2.54 29.10 1.55
C PHE A 170 -1.64 28.58 0.43
N LYS A 171 -1.69 27.28 0.13
CA LYS A 171 -0.92 26.67 -0.96
C LYS A 171 -1.38 27.16 -2.33
N GLU A 172 -2.68 27.24 -2.56
CA GLU A 172 -3.20 27.74 -3.84
C GLU A 172 -2.87 29.22 -4.05
N LEU A 173 -2.91 30.06 -3.01
CA LEU A 173 -2.41 31.44 -3.08
C LEU A 173 -0.94 31.51 -3.57
N LEU A 174 -0.06 30.64 -3.04
CA LEU A 174 1.34 30.60 -3.45
C LEU A 174 1.48 30.15 -4.92
N LYS A 175 0.69 29.15 -5.35
CA LYS A 175 0.67 28.67 -6.74
C LYS A 175 0.12 29.73 -7.71
N GLU A 176 -0.86 30.51 -7.31
CA GLU A 176 -1.38 31.61 -8.12
C GLU A 176 -0.33 32.70 -8.33
N HIS A 177 0.43 33.05 -7.28
CA HIS A 177 1.53 34.01 -7.42
C HIS A 177 2.63 33.54 -8.38
N ASP A 178 3.00 32.24 -8.32
CA ASP A 178 3.94 31.65 -9.26
C ASP A 178 3.46 31.74 -10.73
N ARG A 179 2.14 31.70 -10.95
CA ARG A 179 1.52 31.83 -12.28
C ARG A 179 1.38 33.30 -12.71
N ASN A 180 1.05 34.18 -11.78
CA ASN A 180 0.86 35.61 -11.99
C ASN A 180 1.42 36.40 -10.78
N PRO A 181 2.56 37.11 -10.91
CA PRO A 181 3.21 37.83 -9.82
C PRO A 181 2.39 38.96 -9.17
N ASP A 182 1.30 39.41 -9.81
CA ASP A 182 0.32 40.31 -9.20
C ASP A 182 -1.08 39.71 -9.37
N PRO A 183 -1.43 38.69 -8.58
CA PRO A 183 -2.68 37.96 -8.74
C PRO A 183 -3.89 38.74 -8.20
N GLY A 184 -3.67 39.92 -7.59
CA GLY A 184 -4.67 40.72 -6.90
C GLY A 184 -4.53 40.65 -5.38
N PRO A 185 -5.54 41.13 -4.62
CA PRO A 185 -5.50 41.10 -3.16
C PRO A 185 -5.47 39.66 -2.63
N ALA A 186 -4.46 39.33 -1.81
CA ALA A 186 -4.27 37.97 -1.30
C ALA A 186 -5.49 37.39 -0.55
N LEU A 187 -6.25 38.24 0.15
CA LEU A 187 -7.46 37.80 0.86
C LEU A 187 -8.55 37.31 -0.10
N ASP A 188 -8.74 37.99 -1.23
CA ASP A 188 -9.77 37.65 -2.21
C ASP A 188 -9.48 36.28 -2.84
N ILE A 189 -8.21 36.02 -3.16
CA ILE A 189 -7.72 34.73 -3.67
C ILE A 189 -7.94 33.61 -2.63
N LEU A 190 -7.54 33.84 -1.39
CA LEU A 190 -7.75 32.86 -0.31
C LEU A 190 -9.22 32.53 -0.10
N GLN A 191 -10.11 33.54 -0.21
CA GLN A 191 -11.55 33.35 -0.11
C GLN A 191 -12.12 32.58 -1.31
N GLN A 192 -11.64 32.85 -2.52
CA GLN A 192 -12.02 32.08 -3.71
C GLN A 192 -11.67 30.59 -3.53
N HIS A 193 -10.43 30.29 -3.14
CA HIS A 193 -10.01 28.90 -2.92
C HIS A 193 -10.67 28.27 -1.69
N LEU A 194 -11.11 29.04 -0.71
CA LEU A 194 -11.92 28.52 0.38
C LEU A 194 -13.24 27.95 -0.14
N GLU A 195 -13.92 28.64 -1.06
CA GLU A 195 -15.17 28.13 -1.65
C GLU A 195 -14.94 26.86 -2.48
N GLU A 196 -13.80 26.76 -3.18
CA GLU A 196 -13.40 25.55 -3.90
C GLU A 196 -13.11 24.40 -2.93
N ALA A 197 -12.38 24.68 -1.86
CA ALA A 197 -12.04 23.71 -0.83
C ALA A 197 -13.28 23.21 -0.09
N LEU A 198 -14.20 24.09 0.31
CA LEU A 198 -15.46 23.70 0.96
C LEU A 198 -16.30 22.77 0.08
N LYS A 199 -16.28 22.95 -1.25
CA LYS A 199 -16.91 22.03 -2.20
C LYS A 199 -16.16 20.69 -2.27
N LEU A 200 -14.82 20.73 -2.36
CA LEU A 200 -13.98 19.53 -2.44
C LEU A 200 -14.09 18.63 -1.20
N TYR A 201 -14.09 19.24 -0.01
CA TYR A 201 -14.17 18.55 1.29
C TYR A 201 -15.60 18.42 1.82
N SER A 202 -16.62 18.76 1.02
CA SER A 202 -18.03 18.77 1.42
C SER A 202 -18.49 17.50 2.14
N ILE A 203 -18.13 16.33 1.60
CA ILE A 203 -18.46 15.03 2.19
C ILE A 203 -17.75 14.84 3.53
N ASP A 204 -16.48 15.21 3.64
CA ASP A 204 -15.72 15.07 4.89
C ASP A 204 -16.29 15.99 5.98
N ILE A 205 -16.66 17.22 5.62
CA ILE A 205 -17.31 18.20 6.50
C ILE A 205 -18.64 17.65 7.02
N ALA A 206 -19.45 17.08 6.12
CA ALA A 206 -20.75 16.52 6.46
C ALA A 206 -20.63 15.30 7.38
N LEU A 207 -19.67 14.40 7.11
CA LEU A 207 -19.42 13.22 7.95
C LEU A 207 -18.85 13.58 9.32
N ALA A 208 -18.16 14.72 9.42
CA ALA A 208 -17.76 15.27 10.72
C ALA A 208 -18.92 15.93 11.47
N GLN A 209 -20.12 16.03 10.88
CA GLN A 209 -21.31 16.71 11.42
C GLN A 209 -21.18 18.25 11.53
N PHE A 210 -20.52 18.87 10.54
CA PHE A 210 -20.36 20.33 10.45
C PHE A 210 -21.07 20.90 9.23
N THR A 211 -21.40 22.19 9.29
CA THR A 211 -21.88 22.93 8.12
C THR A 211 -20.73 23.65 7.42
N PRO A 212 -20.74 23.76 6.08
CA PRO A 212 -19.76 24.57 5.36
C PRO A 212 -19.71 26.02 5.86
N ASP A 213 -20.86 26.59 6.26
CA ASP A 213 -20.95 27.96 6.77
C ASP A 213 -20.25 28.15 8.13
N ALA A 214 -20.42 27.20 9.06
CA ALA A 214 -19.75 27.24 10.35
C ALA A 214 -18.23 27.13 10.16
N LEU A 215 -17.79 26.23 9.29
CA LEU A 215 -16.38 26.04 9.01
C LEU A 215 -15.77 27.23 8.26
N ARG A 216 -16.52 27.87 7.35
CA ARG A 216 -16.15 29.14 6.72
C ARG A 216 -15.88 30.22 7.77
N ALA A 217 -16.81 30.38 8.72
CA ALA A 217 -16.67 31.36 9.80
C ALA A 217 -15.45 31.07 10.70
N GLU A 218 -15.13 29.79 10.94
CA GLU A 218 -13.92 29.41 11.68
C GLU A 218 -12.63 29.63 10.90
N VAL A 219 -12.62 29.38 9.59
CA VAL A 219 -11.44 29.48 8.72
C VAL A 219 -11.11 30.94 8.36
N GLN A 220 -12.12 31.79 8.20
CA GLN A 220 -11.99 33.18 7.75
C GLN A 220 -10.93 34.00 8.53
N PRO A 221 -10.89 33.99 9.89
CA PRO A 221 -9.85 34.71 10.64
C PRO A 221 -8.42 34.24 10.34
N HIS A 222 -8.24 32.95 10.03
CA HIS A 222 -6.93 32.42 9.65
C HIS A 222 -6.51 32.97 8.29
N LEU A 223 -7.43 33.03 7.32
CA LEU A 223 -7.14 33.55 5.98
C LEU A 223 -6.79 35.04 6.03
N GLU A 224 -7.48 35.84 6.84
CA GLU A 224 -7.14 37.26 7.03
C GLU A 224 -5.75 37.45 7.62
N SER A 225 -5.39 36.65 8.63
CA SER A 225 -4.06 36.67 9.24
C SER A 225 -2.97 36.21 8.25
N LEU A 226 -3.26 35.20 7.43
CA LEU A 226 -2.34 34.71 6.39
C LEU A 226 -2.18 35.69 5.23
N ALA A 227 -3.26 36.32 4.78
CA ALA A 227 -3.23 37.36 3.73
C ALA A 227 -2.32 38.52 4.16
N ARG A 228 -2.50 39.03 5.39
CA ARG A 228 -1.67 40.12 5.92
C ARG A 228 -0.21 39.72 6.06
N TRP A 229 0.06 38.49 6.50
CA TRP A 229 1.43 37.96 6.56
C TRP A 229 2.05 37.85 5.16
N TYR A 230 1.31 37.28 4.21
CA TYR A 230 1.74 37.13 2.83
C TYR A 230 2.05 38.48 2.20
N GLU A 231 1.19 39.49 2.32
CA GLU A 231 1.44 40.83 1.76
C GLU A 231 2.69 41.49 2.36
N SER A 232 3.00 41.22 3.64
CA SER A 232 4.22 41.72 4.27
C SER A 232 5.50 40.98 3.85
N GLU A 233 5.39 39.73 3.40
CA GLU A 233 6.53 38.86 3.09
C GLU A 233 6.64 38.50 1.59
N ARG A 234 5.67 38.84 0.73
CA ARG A 234 5.70 38.42 -0.69
C ARG A 234 6.95 38.90 -1.42
N THR A 235 7.45 40.10 -1.09
CA THR A 235 8.70 40.62 -1.65
C THR A 235 9.95 39.93 -1.11
N THR A 236 9.85 39.19 0.00
CA THR A 236 10.95 38.42 0.60
C THR A 236 10.90 36.94 0.19
N LEU A 237 9.72 36.45 -0.19
CA LEU A 237 9.48 35.11 -0.74
C LEU A 237 10.00 34.98 -2.19
N TRP A 238 9.77 36.00 -3.02
CA TRP A 238 10.28 36.10 -4.39
C TRP A 238 11.23 37.30 -4.52
N ASP A 239 12.47 37.06 -4.95
CA ASP A 239 13.45 38.15 -5.17
C ASP A 239 13.09 38.87 -6.50
N LEU A 240 12.98 40.21 -6.46
CA LEU A 240 12.70 41.02 -7.66
C LEU A 240 13.86 41.01 -8.69
N ALA A 241 15.02 40.43 -8.35
CA ALA A 241 16.16 40.25 -9.23
C ALA A 241 16.28 38.75 -9.62
N THR A 242 15.75 38.41 -10.79
CA THR A 242 15.60 37.05 -11.37
C THR A 242 16.80 36.09 -11.26
N PRO A 243 16.52 34.78 -11.36
CA PRO A 243 16.94 34.02 -12.55
C PRO A 243 15.77 33.33 -13.28
N SER A 244 15.96 33.12 -14.57
CA SER A 244 15.01 32.63 -15.57
C SER A 244 14.80 31.11 -15.61
N ASN A 245 15.19 30.34 -14.59
CA ASN A 245 15.09 28.88 -14.58
C ASN A 245 14.79 28.33 -13.17
N GLY A 246 13.52 28.14 -12.81
CA GLY A 246 13.08 27.35 -11.64
C GLY A 246 12.08 28.04 -10.70
N GLN A 247 11.23 27.25 -10.04
CA GLN A 247 10.32 27.74 -8.97
C GLN A 247 11.14 28.16 -7.75
N GLN A 248 11.06 29.45 -7.38
CA GLN A 248 11.78 30.03 -6.24
C GLN A 248 11.18 29.62 -4.89
N VAL A 249 9.88 29.34 -4.88
CA VAL A 249 9.09 28.92 -3.73
C VAL A 249 8.49 27.55 -4.03
N ARG A 250 8.66 26.60 -3.12
CA ARG A 250 8.12 25.24 -3.24
C ARG A 250 7.22 24.96 -2.06
N ALA A 251 5.95 24.70 -2.30
CA ALA A 251 5.08 24.17 -1.27
C ALA A 251 5.37 22.66 -1.08
N GLU A 252 4.74 22.01 -0.10
CA GLU A 252 4.65 20.54 0.03
C GLU A 252 5.93 19.70 -0.24
N THR A 253 7.12 20.23 0.04
CA THR A 253 8.38 19.60 -0.39
C THR A 253 8.59 18.30 0.39
N PHE A 254 8.58 17.18 -0.32
CA PHE A 254 8.79 15.86 0.26
C PHE A 254 10.28 15.55 0.40
N LEU A 255 10.69 15.16 1.60
CA LEU A 255 12.08 14.89 1.94
C LEU A 255 12.23 13.49 2.53
N LEU A 256 13.18 12.74 1.96
CA LEU A 256 13.68 11.45 2.46
C LEU A 256 15.12 11.63 2.95
N ALA A 257 15.46 11.02 4.08
CA ALA A 257 16.79 11.04 4.69
C ALA A 257 17.13 9.67 5.34
N PRO A 258 17.43 8.64 4.54
CA PRO A 258 17.84 7.33 5.05
C PRO A 258 19.14 7.37 5.87
N GLU A 259 19.98 8.40 5.70
CA GLU A 259 21.17 8.61 6.52
C GLU A 259 20.84 8.72 8.02
N ILE A 260 19.70 9.29 8.38
CA ILE A 260 19.24 9.46 9.77
C ILE A 260 17.90 8.76 10.05
N GLY A 261 17.40 7.99 9.08
CA GLY A 261 16.16 7.23 9.20
C GLY A 261 14.91 8.08 9.44
N LEU A 262 14.78 9.20 8.71
CA LEU A 262 13.65 10.12 8.80
C LEU A 262 13.08 10.46 7.42
N ARG A 263 11.80 10.81 7.40
CA ARG A 263 11.10 11.40 6.25
C ARG A 263 10.09 12.46 6.70
N GLY A 264 9.70 13.33 5.79
CA GLY A 264 8.66 14.31 6.08
C GLY A 264 8.29 15.16 4.87
N ARG A 265 7.19 15.89 5.00
CA ARG A 265 6.75 16.86 4.01
C ARG A 265 6.74 18.25 4.64
N LEU A 266 7.50 19.18 4.07
CA LEU A 266 7.55 20.59 4.47
C LEU A 266 6.36 21.33 3.88
N ASP A 267 5.76 22.27 4.61
CA ASP A 267 4.70 23.11 4.03
C ASP A 267 5.24 24.08 2.99
N LEU A 268 6.37 24.73 3.28
CA LEU A 268 6.99 25.72 2.40
C LEU A 268 8.52 25.70 2.52
N PHE A 269 9.19 25.75 1.37
CA PHE A 269 10.64 25.86 1.24
C PHE A 269 10.98 26.85 0.13
N TRP A 270 11.86 27.83 0.39
CA TRP A 270 12.22 28.84 -0.60
C TRP A 270 13.61 29.42 -0.40
N GLN A 271 14.11 30.10 -1.45
CA GLN A 271 15.38 30.80 -1.43
C GLN A 271 15.18 32.32 -1.35
N GLN A 272 15.87 32.95 -0.39
CA GLN A 272 15.96 34.40 -0.23
C GLN A 272 17.43 34.85 -0.30
N GLY A 273 17.83 35.52 -1.38
CA GLY A 273 19.23 35.80 -1.67
C GLY A 273 20.08 34.53 -1.68
N GLU A 274 21.12 34.47 -0.83
CA GLU A 274 21.98 33.28 -0.67
C GLU A 274 21.49 32.28 0.39
N ARG A 275 20.41 32.59 1.13
CA ARG A 275 19.93 31.77 2.26
C ARG A 275 18.65 31.01 1.88
N GLN A 276 18.62 29.73 2.23
CA GLN A 276 17.42 28.92 2.18
C GLN A 276 16.56 29.16 3.43
N ARG A 277 15.25 29.02 3.30
CA ARG A 277 14.28 29.13 4.39
C ARG A 277 13.24 28.03 4.29
N LEU A 278 12.74 27.62 5.45
CA LEU A 278 11.62 26.69 5.55
C LEU A 278 10.58 27.26 6.49
N LEU A 279 9.31 26.92 6.22
CA LEU A 279 8.20 27.32 7.05
C LEU A 279 7.26 26.12 7.27
N GLU A 280 6.83 25.99 8.52
CA GLU A 280 5.79 25.06 8.96
C GLU A 280 4.60 25.88 9.45
N LEU A 281 3.43 25.63 8.88
CA LEU A 281 2.20 26.32 9.20
C LEU A 281 1.42 25.54 10.27
N LYS A 282 0.87 26.26 11.25
CA LYS A 282 -0.01 25.71 12.28
C LYS A 282 -1.27 26.54 12.41
N THR A 283 -2.41 25.87 12.38
CA THR A 283 -3.72 26.51 12.54
C THR A 283 -4.10 26.79 13.99
N GLY A 284 -3.48 26.10 14.96
CA GLY A 284 -3.66 26.45 16.38
C GLY A 284 -3.02 27.80 16.76
N GLY A 285 -3.21 28.24 18.01
CA GLY A 285 -2.46 29.36 18.61
C GLY A 285 -1.16 28.90 19.27
N ALA A 286 -0.21 29.84 19.45
CA ALA A 286 0.99 29.63 20.25
C ALA A 286 0.71 29.78 21.76
N ASN A 287 1.66 29.41 22.61
CA ASN A 287 1.55 29.60 24.07
C ASN A 287 2.09 30.98 24.45
N GLY A 288 1.28 32.02 24.22
CA GLY A 288 1.68 33.41 24.46
C GLY A 288 2.81 33.85 23.53
N LYS A 289 3.99 34.16 24.08
CA LYS A 289 5.18 34.60 23.31
C LYS A 289 6.11 33.45 22.89
N LEU A 290 5.73 32.20 23.11
CA LEU A 290 6.57 31.04 22.78
C LEU A 290 5.80 30.03 21.93
N PRO A 291 6.46 29.38 20.94
CA PRO A 291 5.85 28.30 20.18
C PRO A 291 5.60 27.09 21.08
N LYS A 292 4.57 26.29 20.74
CA LYS A 292 4.34 25.00 21.41
C LYS A 292 5.52 24.07 21.16
N THR A 293 5.94 23.34 22.19
CA THR A 293 7.17 22.51 22.11
C THR A 293 7.06 21.43 21.04
N ALA A 294 5.92 20.74 20.94
CA ALA A 294 5.70 19.74 19.89
C ALA A 294 5.83 20.31 18.47
N HIS A 295 5.38 21.55 18.23
CA HIS A 295 5.53 22.19 16.92
C HIS A 295 6.99 22.58 16.65
N ARG A 296 7.72 23.01 17.69
CA ARG A 296 9.15 23.29 17.60
C ARG A 296 9.94 22.03 17.23
N TRP A 297 9.58 20.88 17.79
CA TRP A 297 10.19 19.58 17.45
C TRP A 297 10.03 19.21 15.99
N GLN A 298 8.87 19.49 15.39
CA GLN A 298 8.65 19.23 13.98
C GLN A 298 9.63 20.03 13.10
N VAL A 299 9.83 21.32 13.41
CA VAL A 299 10.80 22.16 12.70
C VAL A 299 12.23 21.69 12.89
N LEU A 300 12.61 21.25 14.10
CA LEU A 300 13.92 20.64 14.34
C LEU A 300 14.11 19.34 13.55
N GLY A 301 13.06 18.54 13.38
CA GLY A 301 13.06 17.36 12.52
C GLY A 301 13.31 17.72 11.05
N TYR A 302 12.68 18.78 10.54
CA TYR A 302 12.97 19.26 9.18
C TYR A 302 14.39 19.78 9.02
N HIS A 303 14.93 20.48 10.03
CA HIS A 303 16.35 20.84 10.04
C HIS A 303 17.26 19.60 9.97
N ALA A 304 16.88 18.51 10.65
CA ALA A 304 17.61 17.25 10.56
C ALA A 304 17.58 16.66 9.14
N LEU A 305 16.43 16.66 8.47
CA LEU A 305 16.32 16.21 7.07
C LEU A 305 17.19 17.04 6.11
N LEU A 306 17.24 18.36 6.30
CA LEU A 306 18.05 19.24 5.45
C LEU A 306 19.55 19.11 5.74
N ALA A 307 19.94 18.80 6.98
CA ALA A 307 21.34 18.66 7.38
C ALA A 307 22.10 17.58 6.58
N VAL A 308 21.41 16.53 6.13
CA VAL A 308 22.01 15.40 5.40
C VAL A 308 22.07 15.60 3.88
N ARG A 309 21.48 16.67 3.34
CA ARG A 309 21.40 16.90 1.88
C ARG A 309 22.77 17.24 1.27
N ARG A 310 22.94 17.06 -0.05
CA ARG A 310 24.20 17.43 -0.74
C ARG A 310 24.42 18.94 -0.75
N ASP A 311 23.37 19.72 -0.99
CA ASP A 311 23.50 21.17 -1.08
C ASP A 311 23.79 21.80 0.29
N SER A 312 25.02 22.31 0.44
CA SER A 312 25.48 22.99 1.65
C SER A 312 24.64 24.23 2.02
N LYS A 313 23.93 24.86 1.07
CA LYS A 313 23.05 26.00 1.31
C LYS A 313 21.77 25.58 2.03
N MET A 314 21.21 24.41 1.71
CA MET A 314 20.02 23.87 2.37
C MET A 314 20.25 23.54 3.85
N LYS A 315 21.47 23.11 4.20
CA LYS A 315 21.85 22.73 5.58
C LYS A 315 21.74 23.86 6.60
N ARG A 316 21.69 25.11 6.13
CA ARG A 316 21.63 26.32 6.96
C ARG A 316 20.28 27.02 6.86
N ALA A 317 19.25 26.30 6.41
CA ALA A 317 17.93 26.87 6.24
C ALA A 317 17.40 27.44 7.57
N LEU A 318 16.92 28.68 7.56
CA LEU A 318 16.27 29.26 8.73
C LEU A 318 14.85 28.70 8.84
N GLY A 319 14.55 28.05 9.97
CA GLY A 319 13.25 27.47 10.24
C GLY A 319 12.29 28.48 10.84
N THR A 320 11.09 28.58 10.28
CA THR A 320 10.03 29.47 10.77
C THR A 320 8.79 28.66 11.12
N LEU A 321 8.25 28.86 12.33
CA LEU A 321 6.90 28.43 12.68
C LEU A 321 5.93 29.59 12.45
N LEU A 322 4.91 29.38 11.63
CA LEU A 322 3.84 30.34 11.39
C LEU A 322 2.54 29.85 12.03
N TYR A 323 1.95 30.66 12.91
CA TYR A 323 0.66 30.38 13.53
C TYR A 323 -0.41 31.30 12.94
N SER A 324 -1.42 30.72 12.29
CA SER A 324 -2.55 31.49 11.75
C SER A 324 -3.68 31.70 12.76
N GLY A 325 -3.73 30.92 13.85
CA GLY A 325 -4.82 30.91 14.82
C GLY A 325 -4.90 32.11 15.78
N THR A 326 -4.09 33.16 15.58
CA THR A 326 -4.21 34.40 16.36
C THR A 326 -5.00 35.43 15.53
N PRO A 327 -6.20 35.84 15.97
CA PRO A 327 -7.00 36.82 15.24
C PRO A 327 -6.24 38.15 15.07
N GLY A 328 -6.34 38.76 13.90
CA GLY A 328 -5.75 40.08 13.68
C GLY A 328 -4.24 40.12 13.43
N GLN A 329 -3.46 39.04 13.66
CA GLN A 329 -2.06 38.96 13.22
C GLN A 329 -1.50 37.52 13.31
N ALA A 330 -0.96 36.99 12.22
CA ALA A 330 -0.23 35.72 12.28
C ALA A 330 1.07 35.88 13.08
N GLN A 331 1.42 34.87 13.90
CA GLN A 331 2.63 34.90 14.72
C GLN A 331 3.73 34.05 14.09
N THR A 332 4.92 34.64 13.92
CA THR A 332 6.11 33.96 13.41
C THR A 332 7.15 33.74 14.50
N PHE A 333 7.73 32.54 14.53
CA PHE A 333 8.83 32.21 15.43
C PHE A 333 10.00 31.60 14.65
N GLY A 334 11.16 32.25 14.70
CA GLY A 334 12.40 31.68 14.19
C GLY A 334 12.89 30.57 15.12
N ILE A 335 13.14 29.40 14.57
CA ILE A 335 13.63 28.23 15.31
C ILE A 335 15.11 28.03 14.95
N PRO A 336 16.05 28.30 15.88
CA PRO A 336 17.45 28.01 15.64
C PRO A 336 17.71 26.50 15.74
N SER A 337 18.55 25.99 14.84
CA SER A 337 19.06 24.61 14.90
C SER A 337 20.49 24.59 15.41
N THR A 338 20.82 23.59 16.23
CA THR A 338 22.18 23.31 16.69
C THR A 338 22.43 21.81 16.61
N ILE A 339 23.70 21.39 16.63
CA ILE A 339 24.07 19.97 16.65
C ILE A 339 23.42 19.21 17.82
N ARG A 340 23.25 19.87 18.98
CA ARG A 340 22.60 19.29 20.16
C ARG A 340 21.12 18.99 19.92
N GLU A 341 20.41 19.85 19.18
CA GLU A 341 18.99 19.58 18.85
C GLU A 341 18.89 18.48 17.79
N LEU A 342 19.82 18.39 16.84
CA LEU A 342 19.93 17.26 15.90
C LEU A 342 20.14 15.92 16.65
N GLN A 343 21.05 15.89 17.61
CA GLN A 343 21.31 14.72 18.46
C GLN A 343 20.06 14.26 19.22
N ARG A 344 19.27 15.20 19.74
CA ARG A 344 18.03 14.90 20.47
C ARG A 344 16.93 14.35 19.56
N VAL A 345 16.80 14.88 18.34
CA VAL A 345 15.91 14.34 17.30
C VAL A 345 16.30 12.89 17.01
N VAL A 346 17.58 12.63 16.80
CA VAL A 346 18.13 11.30 16.54
C VAL A 346 17.93 10.34 17.72
N GLU A 347 18.20 10.77 18.96
CA GLU A 347 18.02 9.95 20.16
C GLU A 347 16.55 9.52 20.30
N THR A 348 15.62 10.47 20.17
CA THR A 348 14.17 10.21 20.22
C THR A 348 13.78 9.22 19.13
N ARG A 349 14.24 9.45 17.90
CA ARG A 349 14.01 8.56 16.76
C ARG A 349 14.52 7.14 17.02
N ASN A 350 15.72 6.98 17.57
CA ASN A 350 16.29 5.66 17.88
C ASN A 350 15.45 4.90 18.93
N ILE A 351 14.92 5.60 19.94
CA ILE A 351 14.03 5.00 20.93
C ILE A 351 12.73 4.51 20.27
N LEU A 352 12.13 5.31 19.38
CA LEU A 352 10.90 4.93 18.68
C LEU A 352 11.10 3.76 17.72
N VAL A 353 12.21 3.74 16.98
CA VAL A 353 12.56 2.61 16.11
C VAL A 353 12.77 1.34 16.93
N LEU A 354 13.41 1.44 18.09
CA LEU A 354 13.53 0.31 19.00
C LEU A 354 12.16 -0.19 19.49
N HIS A 355 11.22 0.72 19.80
CA HIS A 355 9.84 0.34 20.17
C HIS A 355 9.12 -0.38 19.04
N GLN A 356 9.24 0.12 17.81
CA GLN A 356 8.64 -0.49 16.62
C GLN A 356 9.16 -1.89 16.38
N ILE A 357 10.48 -2.06 16.30
CA ILE A 357 11.08 -3.33 15.95
C ILE A 357 10.91 -4.37 17.05
N SER A 358 10.98 -3.95 18.33
CA SER A 358 10.73 -4.86 19.45
C SER A 358 9.26 -5.09 19.75
N ALA A 359 8.36 -4.26 19.19
CA ALA A 359 6.95 -4.18 19.57
C ALA A 359 6.71 -3.96 21.08
N ILE A 360 7.72 -3.43 21.79
CA ILE A 360 7.71 -3.23 23.24
C ILE A 360 8.07 -1.77 23.55
N PRO A 361 7.13 -0.96 24.07
CA PRO A 361 7.38 0.43 24.40
C PRO A 361 8.18 0.58 25.70
N SER A 362 8.76 1.76 25.93
CA SER A 362 9.40 2.10 27.21
C SER A 362 8.39 2.10 28.37
N PRO A 363 8.86 1.95 29.62
CA PRO A 363 8.03 2.14 30.80
C PRO A 363 7.24 3.47 30.77
N PRO A 364 6.02 3.51 31.31
CA PRO A 364 5.22 4.73 31.34
C PRO A 364 5.88 5.80 32.24
N PRO A 365 5.88 7.09 31.83
CA PRO A 365 6.49 8.14 32.61
C PRO A 365 5.64 8.49 33.85
N GLU A 366 6.15 8.22 35.05
CA GLU A 366 5.46 8.40 36.34
C GLU A 366 4.77 9.77 36.46
N ARG A 367 5.50 10.88 36.23
CA ARG A 367 4.98 12.24 36.46
C ARG A 367 3.98 12.74 35.41
N ARG A 368 3.97 12.14 34.22
CA ARG A 368 3.17 12.61 33.08
C ARG A 368 1.90 11.77 32.92
N CYS A 369 1.97 10.49 33.23
CA CYS A 369 0.87 9.54 33.03
C CYS A 369 -0.49 9.97 33.64
N PRO A 370 -0.55 10.57 34.85
CA PRO A 370 -1.82 11.01 35.43
C PRO A 370 -2.57 12.08 34.63
N ARG A 371 -1.89 12.80 33.71
CA ARG A 371 -2.50 13.83 32.84
C ARG A 371 -2.61 13.37 31.38
N CYS A 372 -2.35 12.09 31.11
CA CYS A 372 -2.36 11.54 29.76
C CYS A 372 -3.80 11.25 29.34
N SER A 373 -4.24 11.80 28.21
CA SER A 373 -5.58 11.52 27.66
C SER A 373 -5.77 10.06 27.23
N LEU A 374 -4.68 9.34 26.94
CA LEU A 374 -4.68 7.94 26.48
C LEU A 374 -4.45 6.93 27.61
N ARG A 375 -4.66 7.30 28.88
CA ARG A 375 -4.27 6.46 30.02
C ARG A 375 -5.04 5.14 30.07
N HIS A 376 -6.36 5.16 29.83
CA HIS A 376 -7.21 3.96 29.87
C HIS A 376 -6.94 3.03 28.68
N GLU A 377 -6.77 3.59 27.49
CA GLU A 377 -6.39 2.86 26.29
C GLU A 377 -5.00 2.22 26.47
N CYS A 378 -4.04 2.98 27.01
CA CYS A 378 -2.71 2.47 27.34
C CYS A 378 -2.80 1.29 28.30
N ASN A 379 -3.63 1.36 29.34
CA ASN A 379 -3.79 0.26 30.29
C ASN A 379 -4.37 -1.01 29.64
N THR A 380 -5.39 -0.84 28.79
CA THR A 380 -6.04 -1.96 28.09
C THR A 380 -5.07 -2.64 27.13
N ILE A 381 -4.38 -1.85 26.29
CA ILE A 381 -3.38 -2.36 25.35
C ILE A 381 -2.21 -3.00 26.11
N SER A 382 -1.73 -2.39 27.20
CA SER A 382 -0.70 -3.00 28.06
C SER A 382 -1.14 -4.37 28.57
N SER A 383 -2.40 -4.52 28.96
CA SER A 383 -2.93 -5.79 29.48
C SER A 383 -3.08 -6.88 28.41
N LEU A 384 -3.37 -6.48 27.17
CA LEU A 384 -3.48 -7.37 26.01
C LEU A 384 -2.10 -7.77 25.46
N LEU A 385 -1.13 -6.86 25.44
CA LEU A 385 0.20 -7.08 24.89
C LEU A 385 1.27 -7.38 25.95
N GLN A 386 0.87 -7.44 27.22
CA GLN A 386 1.74 -7.65 28.38
C GLN A 386 2.86 -6.60 28.50
N TRP A 387 2.55 -5.36 28.12
CA TRP A 387 3.43 -4.24 28.42
C TRP A 387 3.31 -3.83 29.88
N GLU A 388 4.31 -3.12 30.38
CA GLU A 388 4.22 -2.48 31.70
C GLU A 388 3.00 -1.53 31.72
N PRO A 389 2.09 -1.67 32.70
CA PRO A 389 0.87 -0.86 32.78
C PRO A 389 1.16 0.54 33.33
N PRO A 390 0.36 1.56 32.96
CA PRO A 390 0.41 2.87 33.60
C PRO A 390 -0.06 2.79 35.06
N ASP A 391 0.42 3.73 35.89
CA ASP A 391 -0.07 3.87 37.27
C ASP A 391 -1.49 4.46 37.29
N LEU A 392 -2.40 3.75 37.97
CA LEU A 392 -3.83 4.09 38.10
C LEU A 392 -4.24 4.51 39.52
N THR A 393 -3.30 4.64 40.46
CA THR A 393 -3.59 4.82 41.90
C THR A 393 -4.46 6.04 42.27
N ASP A 394 -4.49 7.08 41.41
CA ASP A 394 -5.25 8.32 41.62
C ASP A 394 -6.55 8.44 40.77
N ASP A 395 -7.06 7.36 40.15
CA ASP A 395 -8.29 7.44 39.33
C ASP A 395 -9.56 7.55 40.18
N PRO A 396 -10.47 8.53 39.93
CA PRO A 396 -11.83 8.44 40.45
C PRO A 396 -12.50 7.16 39.92
N LEU A 397 -13.21 6.45 40.80
CA LEU A 397 -13.89 5.16 40.56
C LEU A 397 -14.90 5.15 39.38
N ASP A 398 -15.18 6.30 38.77
CA ASP A 398 -16.25 6.52 37.79
C ASP A 398 -15.76 6.79 36.34
N ALA A 399 -14.45 6.71 36.06
CA ALA A 399 -13.97 6.85 34.67
C ALA A 399 -14.31 5.59 33.85
N GLU A 400 -15.34 5.67 33.00
CA GLU A 400 -15.73 4.57 32.11
C GLU A 400 -14.57 4.18 31.19
N SER A 401 -14.20 2.89 31.21
CA SER A 401 -13.23 2.34 30.26
C SER A 401 -13.71 2.56 28.83
N PRO A 402 -12.84 2.99 27.88
CA PRO A 402 -13.19 3.08 26.45
C PRO A 402 -13.46 1.70 25.83
N PHE A 403 -13.24 0.64 26.60
CA PHE A 403 -13.43 -0.76 26.25
C PHE A 403 -14.24 -1.50 27.33
N PRO A 404 -15.52 -1.13 27.55
CA PRO A 404 -16.28 -1.61 28.72
C PRO A 404 -16.55 -3.12 28.71
N ASN A 405 -16.60 -3.73 27.52
CA ASN A 405 -16.95 -5.15 27.33
C ASN A 405 -15.74 -6.05 27.00
N VAL A 406 -14.52 -5.60 27.25
CA VAL A 406 -13.30 -6.36 26.90
C VAL A 406 -12.92 -7.36 28.00
N ARG A 407 -13.01 -8.65 27.66
CA ARG A 407 -12.57 -9.77 28.49
C ARG A 407 -11.09 -10.05 28.25
N ILE A 408 -10.20 -9.27 28.87
CA ILE A 408 -8.74 -9.27 28.60
C ILE A 408 -8.14 -10.67 28.44
N ASN A 409 -8.43 -11.61 29.34
CA ASN A 409 -7.86 -12.96 29.30
C ASN A 409 -8.35 -13.79 28.09
N GLU A 410 -9.57 -13.56 27.62
CA GLU A 410 -10.15 -14.27 26.48
C GLU A 410 -9.77 -13.65 25.13
N GLU A 411 -9.52 -12.34 25.10
CA GLU A 411 -9.17 -11.60 23.88
C GLU A 411 -7.67 -11.56 23.61
N ARG A 412 -6.85 -11.65 24.66
CA ARG A 412 -5.38 -11.59 24.58
C ARG A 412 -4.79 -12.52 23.52
N PRO A 413 -5.14 -13.83 23.44
CA PRO A 413 -4.52 -14.73 22.47
C PRO A 413 -4.73 -14.28 21.02
N PHE A 414 -5.95 -13.87 20.68
CA PHE A 414 -6.28 -13.38 19.33
C PHE A 414 -5.57 -12.07 19.02
N PHE A 415 -5.67 -11.09 19.93
CA PHE A 415 -5.09 -9.76 19.74
C PHE A 415 -3.56 -9.82 19.63
N ALA A 416 -2.89 -10.49 20.56
CA ALA A 416 -1.44 -10.57 20.59
C ALA A 416 -0.88 -11.38 19.41
N HIS A 417 -1.57 -12.44 18.98
CA HIS A 417 -1.18 -13.22 17.81
C HIS A 417 -1.18 -12.38 16.54
N TYR A 418 -2.32 -11.76 16.18
CA TYR A 418 -2.39 -10.96 14.96
C TYR A 418 -1.59 -9.66 15.05
N TYR A 419 -1.43 -9.07 16.24
CA TYR A 419 -0.50 -7.95 16.42
C TYR A 419 0.92 -8.36 16.05
N HIS A 420 1.40 -9.50 16.55
CA HIS A 420 2.74 -10.02 16.23
C HIS A 420 2.92 -10.30 14.74
N LEU A 421 1.95 -10.97 14.09
CA LEU A 421 2.01 -11.26 12.66
C LEU A 421 2.06 -9.99 11.81
N LEU A 422 1.29 -8.97 12.19
CA LEU A 422 1.33 -7.67 11.50
C LEU A 422 2.68 -6.97 11.72
N GLN A 423 3.32 -7.06 12.89
CA GLN A 423 4.66 -6.51 13.07
C GLN A 423 5.70 -7.19 12.14
N LEU A 424 5.63 -8.51 11.97
CA LEU A 424 6.50 -9.24 11.04
C LEU A 424 6.27 -8.78 9.59
N GLU A 425 5.01 -8.62 9.17
CA GLU A 425 4.66 -8.14 7.83
C GLU A 425 5.12 -6.69 7.60
N GLY A 426 4.89 -5.79 8.56
CA GLY A 426 5.32 -4.40 8.49
C GLY A 426 6.84 -4.28 8.37
N ARG A 427 7.59 -5.09 9.12
CA ARG A 427 9.05 -5.13 9.05
C ARG A 427 9.55 -5.60 7.69
N GLU A 428 8.90 -6.58 7.07
CA GLU A 428 9.28 -7.02 5.74
C GLU A 428 8.98 -5.95 4.69
N ALA A 429 7.83 -5.28 4.77
CA ALA A 429 7.49 -4.15 3.91
C ALA A 429 8.51 -3.00 4.00
N GLU A 430 8.99 -2.68 5.20
CA GLU A 430 10.05 -1.68 5.42
C GLU A 430 11.38 -2.07 4.75
N LYS A 431 11.80 -3.34 4.86
CA LYS A 431 13.00 -3.83 4.16
C LYS A 431 12.87 -3.72 2.64
N GLN A 432 11.69 -4.04 2.10
CA GLN A 432 11.41 -3.91 0.67
C GLN A 432 11.43 -2.45 0.25
N GLN A 433 10.86 -1.54 1.06
CA GLN A 433 10.93 -0.10 0.82
C GLN A 433 12.38 0.41 0.86
N ALA A 434 13.23 -0.11 1.75
CA ALA A 434 14.62 0.29 1.86
C ALA A 434 15.46 0.00 0.60
N GLN A 435 15.00 -0.93 -0.25
CA GLN A 435 15.62 -1.16 -1.56
C GLN A 435 15.60 0.08 -2.45
N LEU A 436 14.71 1.05 -2.20
CA LEU A 436 14.68 2.33 -2.90
C LEU A 436 16.00 3.12 -2.79
N TRP A 437 16.71 3.02 -1.66
CA TRP A 437 18.00 3.72 -1.46
C TRP A 437 19.20 2.77 -1.29
N GLN A 438 18.97 1.49 -1.00
CA GLN A 438 20.03 0.50 -0.94
C GLN A 438 20.42 -0.04 -2.31
N ALA A 439 19.45 -0.24 -3.22
CA ALA A 439 19.70 -0.81 -4.54
C ALA A 439 20.03 0.29 -5.57
N PRO A 440 21.05 0.12 -6.43
CA PRO A 440 21.30 1.00 -7.56
C PRO A 440 20.08 1.14 -8.48
N VAL A 441 19.89 2.31 -9.10
CA VAL A 441 18.75 2.59 -10.00
C VAL A 441 18.60 1.53 -11.10
N LEU A 442 19.71 1.08 -11.69
CA LEU A 442 19.69 0.04 -12.73
C LEU A 442 19.08 -1.27 -12.23
N GLU A 443 19.47 -1.71 -11.02
CA GLU A 443 18.90 -2.90 -10.40
C GLU A 443 17.41 -2.74 -10.13
N ARG A 444 16.96 -1.55 -9.71
CA ARG A 444 15.53 -1.27 -9.51
C ARG A 444 14.73 -1.32 -10.82
N ILE A 445 15.31 -0.87 -11.92
CA ILE A 445 14.72 -0.98 -13.26
C ILE A 445 14.67 -2.44 -13.72
N GLU A 446 15.73 -3.22 -13.49
CA GLU A 446 15.77 -4.66 -13.80
C GLU A 446 14.75 -5.45 -12.98
N ARG A 447 14.55 -5.09 -11.71
CA ARG A 447 13.47 -5.58 -10.85
C ARG A 447 12.09 -5.05 -11.26
N GLY A 448 12.05 -4.07 -12.17
CA GLY A 448 10.84 -3.42 -12.69
C GLY A 448 10.08 -2.59 -11.67
N VAL A 449 10.70 -2.16 -10.58
CA VAL A 449 10.09 -1.26 -9.60
C VAL A 449 10.39 0.22 -9.89
N ALA A 450 11.14 0.49 -10.96
CA ALA A 450 11.48 1.83 -11.42
C ALA A 450 11.40 1.98 -12.94
N LEU A 451 11.23 3.21 -13.41
CA LEU A 451 11.16 3.60 -14.82
C LEU A 451 11.99 4.86 -15.05
N ARG A 452 12.88 4.85 -16.04
CA ARG A 452 13.75 5.99 -16.40
C ARG A 452 13.56 6.46 -17.84
N GLY A 453 14.17 7.58 -18.18
CA GLY A 453 14.19 8.10 -19.56
C GLY A 453 12.86 8.74 -19.93
N LEU A 454 12.32 9.53 -19.01
CA LEU A 454 11.05 10.24 -19.16
C LEU A 454 11.28 11.49 -20.03
N GLU A 455 10.55 11.59 -21.12
CA GLU A 455 10.53 12.77 -22.00
C GLU A 455 9.12 13.39 -21.98
N PRO A 456 8.93 14.62 -21.48
CA PRO A 456 7.61 15.26 -21.47
C PRO A 456 6.99 15.36 -22.87
N LEU A 457 5.75 14.92 -23.04
CA LEU A 457 4.99 15.01 -24.31
C LEU A 457 4.15 16.29 -24.45
N GLY A 458 4.32 17.24 -23.53
CA GLY A 458 3.62 18.51 -23.49
C GLY A 458 3.81 19.20 -22.15
N GLU A 459 3.15 20.35 -21.99
CA GLU A 459 3.08 21.04 -20.70
C GLU A 459 2.19 20.27 -19.73
N ALA A 460 2.54 20.34 -18.45
CA ALA A 460 1.72 19.77 -17.39
C ALA A 460 0.38 20.52 -17.31
N ARG A 461 -0.71 19.77 -17.17
CA ARG A 461 -2.06 20.31 -17.05
C ARG A 461 -2.43 20.43 -15.58
N ALA A 462 -2.92 21.59 -15.18
CA ALA A 462 -3.46 21.77 -13.84
C ALA A 462 -4.78 20.99 -13.70
N GLU A 463 -4.85 20.14 -12.68
CA GLU A 463 -6.06 19.49 -12.19
C GLU A 463 -6.50 20.17 -10.88
N LYS A 464 -7.70 19.84 -10.36
CA LYS A 464 -8.27 20.48 -9.15
C LYS A 464 -7.37 20.45 -7.91
N ASP A 465 -6.49 19.45 -7.80
CA ASP A 465 -5.66 19.19 -6.62
C ASP A 465 -4.17 18.91 -6.94
N GLY A 466 -3.72 19.15 -8.17
CA GLY A 466 -2.36 18.84 -8.60
C GLY A 466 -2.11 19.05 -10.08
N TRP A 467 -1.18 18.27 -10.63
CA TRP A 467 -0.72 18.37 -12.01
C TRP A 467 -0.75 17.00 -12.69
N GLU A 468 -1.30 16.96 -13.89
CA GLU A 468 -1.21 15.81 -14.79
C GLU A 468 -0.12 16.06 -15.82
N GLN A 469 0.81 15.11 -15.98
CA GLN A 469 1.85 15.17 -17.01
C GLN A 469 2.05 13.81 -17.66
N THR A 470 2.15 13.82 -19.00
CA THR A 470 2.45 12.62 -19.81
C THR A 470 3.90 12.65 -20.28
N PHE A 471 4.57 11.51 -20.13
CA PHE A 471 5.94 11.29 -20.54
C PHE A 471 6.01 10.16 -21.57
N ARG A 472 6.79 10.36 -22.63
CA ARG A 472 7.30 9.28 -23.48
C ARG A 472 8.42 8.56 -22.72
N CYS A 473 8.45 7.24 -22.81
CA CYS A 473 9.43 6.40 -22.13
C CYS A 473 9.53 5.03 -22.82
N ILE A 474 10.51 4.21 -22.44
CA ILE A 474 10.53 2.78 -22.79
C ILE A 474 10.19 2.00 -21.52
N ASN A 475 8.94 1.60 -21.39
CA ASN A 475 8.47 0.98 -20.16
C ASN A 475 8.73 -0.54 -20.15
N THR A 476 9.73 -0.98 -19.40
CA THR A 476 9.99 -2.39 -19.03
C THR A 476 9.47 -2.74 -17.63
N SER A 477 8.93 -1.76 -16.90
CA SER A 477 8.66 -1.87 -15.48
C SER A 477 7.38 -2.67 -15.18
N GLU A 478 7.25 -3.02 -13.91
CA GLU A 478 6.10 -3.65 -13.29
C GLU A 478 5.10 -2.65 -12.70
N LEU A 479 5.27 -1.36 -13.01
CA LEU A 479 4.42 -0.26 -12.56
C LEU A 479 3.03 -0.30 -13.22
N ARG A 480 2.02 0.23 -12.53
CA ARG A 480 0.61 0.09 -12.89
C ARG A 480 -0.17 1.37 -12.66
N GLU A 481 -1.27 1.54 -13.38
CA GLU A 481 -2.29 2.54 -13.05
C GLU A 481 -2.75 2.36 -11.60
N GLY A 482 -2.81 3.46 -10.86
CA GLY A 482 -3.11 3.51 -9.43
C GLY A 482 -1.90 3.30 -8.51
N ASP A 483 -0.72 2.91 -9.02
CA ASP A 483 0.47 2.80 -8.18
C ASP A 483 0.90 4.19 -7.68
N GLU A 484 1.15 4.27 -6.38
CA GLU A 484 1.85 5.39 -5.77
C GLU A 484 3.34 5.36 -6.18
N ILE A 485 3.86 6.53 -6.52
CA ILE A 485 5.22 6.69 -7.05
C ILE A 485 5.93 7.89 -6.44
N LEU A 486 7.26 7.88 -6.55
CA LEU A 486 8.11 9.07 -6.47
C LEU A 486 8.59 9.41 -7.87
N LEU A 487 8.29 10.62 -8.32
CA LEU A 487 8.88 11.22 -9.52
C LEU A 487 10.07 12.08 -9.08
N SER A 488 11.26 11.78 -9.58
CA SER A 488 12.49 12.49 -9.20
C SER A 488 13.31 12.93 -10.41
N ASP A 489 14.29 13.79 -10.15
CA ASP A 489 15.31 14.25 -11.09
C ASP A 489 16.40 13.21 -11.42
N GLY A 490 16.23 11.98 -10.93
CA GLY A 490 17.17 10.88 -11.08
C GLY A 490 17.76 10.38 -9.75
N ASP A 491 17.68 11.18 -8.67
CA ASP A 491 18.09 10.77 -7.32
C ASP A 491 16.95 11.06 -6.33
N PRO A 492 16.11 10.06 -5.97
CA PRO A 492 14.96 10.27 -5.09
C PRO A 492 15.34 10.62 -3.64
N ILE A 493 16.62 10.48 -3.27
CA ILE A 493 17.10 10.71 -1.91
C ILE A 493 17.73 12.08 -1.77
N ARG A 494 18.57 12.49 -2.73
CA ARG A 494 19.36 13.72 -2.62
C ARG A 494 18.87 14.82 -3.56
N GLY A 495 18.18 14.47 -4.65
CA GLY A 495 17.63 15.40 -5.63
C GLY A 495 16.20 15.85 -5.34
N GLU A 496 15.58 16.47 -6.35
CA GLU A 496 14.18 16.87 -6.33
C GLU A 496 13.27 15.63 -6.44
N VAL A 497 12.24 15.57 -5.59
CA VAL A 497 11.31 14.45 -5.60
C VAL A 497 9.91 14.89 -5.20
N VAL A 498 8.92 14.39 -5.91
CA VAL A 498 7.50 14.57 -5.59
C VAL A 498 6.79 13.23 -5.57
N SER A 499 5.85 13.07 -4.64
CA SER A 499 4.95 11.92 -4.62
C SER A 499 3.84 12.11 -5.65
N GLY A 500 3.46 11.03 -6.33
CA GLY A 500 2.38 11.03 -7.30
C GLY A 500 1.71 9.67 -7.44
N THR A 501 0.85 9.57 -8.44
CA THR A 501 0.13 8.35 -8.80
C THR A 501 0.13 8.18 -10.30
N ILE A 502 0.30 6.95 -10.79
CA ILE A 502 0.18 6.65 -12.21
C ILE A 502 -1.30 6.67 -12.61
N LEU A 503 -1.67 7.53 -13.55
CA LEU A 503 -3.03 7.60 -14.08
C LEU A 503 -3.22 6.64 -15.26
N ARG A 504 -2.23 6.62 -16.17
CA ARG A 504 -2.22 5.75 -17.35
C ARG A 504 -0.81 5.26 -17.62
N ILE A 505 -0.66 4.02 -18.07
CA ILE A 505 0.67 3.49 -18.42
C ILE A 505 0.60 2.50 -19.58
N SER A 506 1.46 2.71 -20.56
CA SER A 506 1.63 1.86 -21.73
C SER A 506 3.08 1.39 -21.86
N ALA A 507 3.44 0.76 -22.99
CA ALA A 507 4.82 0.39 -23.27
C ALA A 507 5.71 1.60 -23.63
N GLU A 508 5.11 2.70 -24.09
CA GLU A 508 5.82 3.86 -24.65
C GLU A 508 5.51 5.17 -23.91
N GLU A 509 4.46 5.20 -23.10
CA GLU A 509 3.99 6.40 -22.43
C GLU A 509 3.57 6.11 -21.00
N VAL A 510 3.79 7.08 -20.12
CA VAL A 510 3.26 7.08 -18.76
C VAL A 510 2.65 8.45 -18.46
N THR A 511 1.41 8.45 -18.00
CA THR A 511 0.73 9.65 -17.50
C THR A 511 0.64 9.55 -15.99
N VAL A 512 1.16 10.56 -15.30
CA VAL A 512 1.19 10.62 -13.85
C VAL A 512 0.46 11.87 -13.37
N TRP A 513 -0.16 11.74 -12.21
CA TRP A 513 -0.60 12.86 -11.41
C TRP A 513 0.43 13.11 -10.30
N THR A 514 0.88 14.34 -10.13
CA THR A 514 1.74 14.76 -9.02
C THR A 514 1.14 15.96 -8.30
N ARG A 515 1.43 16.09 -7.01
CA ARG A 515 1.00 17.25 -6.23
C ARG A 515 1.64 18.55 -6.72
N GLU A 516 2.88 18.44 -7.18
CA GLU A 516 3.71 19.54 -7.64
C GLU A 516 4.55 19.13 -8.85
N LEU A 517 5.12 20.13 -9.52
CA LEU A 517 6.05 19.93 -10.62
C LEU A 517 7.49 19.93 -10.10
N ILE A 518 8.33 19.14 -10.76
CA ILE A 518 9.79 19.21 -10.61
C ILE A 518 10.38 19.71 -11.93
N ALA A 519 11.54 20.36 -11.85
CA ALA A 519 12.11 21.03 -13.02
C ALA A 519 12.54 20.04 -14.11
N HIS A 520 13.12 18.91 -13.71
CA HIS A 520 13.75 17.94 -14.61
C HIS A 520 13.37 16.50 -14.24
N PRO A 521 12.12 16.06 -14.48
CA PRO A 521 11.69 14.69 -14.17
C PRO A 521 12.42 13.65 -15.04
N HIS A 522 13.09 12.70 -14.40
CA HIS A 522 13.89 11.68 -15.10
C HIS A 522 13.62 10.24 -14.65
N LEU A 523 13.14 10.05 -13.42
CA LEU A 523 13.00 8.72 -12.79
C LEU A 523 11.68 8.63 -12.04
N ILE A 524 10.96 7.53 -12.25
CA ILE A 524 9.81 7.10 -11.44
C ILE A 524 10.24 5.87 -10.65
N ASP A 525 10.06 5.90 -9.33
CA ASP A 525 10.21 4.75 -8.45
C ASP A 525 8.85 4.40 -7.81
N ARG A 526 8.53 3.11 -7.67
CA ARG A 526 7.37 2.67 -6.87
C ARG A 526 7.57 3.10 -5.42
N TYR A 527 6.53 3.68 -4.82
CA TYR A 527 6.57 4.09 -3.42
C TYR A 527 5.25 3.76 -2.74
N SER A 528 5.29 3.00 -1.66
CA SER A 528 4.10 2.63 -0.90
C SER A 528 4.05 3.33 0.45
N SER A 529 2.88 3.87 0.78
CA SER A 529 2.54 4.35 2.13
C SER A 529 2.32 3.19 3.13
N ASP A 530 2.59 3.44 4.43
CA ASP A 530 2.29 2.50 5.52
C ASP A 530 0.82 2.56 5.99
N LEU A 531 0.00 3.41 5.36
CA LEU A 531 -1.36 3.71 5.81
C LEU A 531 -2.27 2.47 5.86
N VAL A 532 -2.20 1.59 4.86
CA VAL A 532 -3.01 0.36 4.81
C VAL A 532 -2.62 -0.57 5.97
N HIS A 533 -1.33 -0.69 6.24
CA HIS A 533 -0.80 -1.49 7.32
C HIS A 533 -1.24 -0.94 8.69
N THR A 534 -1.07 0.37 8.92
CA THR A 534 -1.50 1.04 10.16
C THR A 534 -3.01 0.92 10.38
N ARG A 535 -3.84 1.10 9.34
CA ARG A 535 -5.29 0.90 9.44
C ARG A 535 -5.66 -0.55 9.77
N THR A 536 -4.90 -1.52 9.26
CA THR A 536 -5.10 -2.94 9.56
C THR A 536 -4.72 -3.28 11.01
N LEU A 537 -3.68 -2.66 11.56
CA LEU A 537 -3.36 -2.74 12.99
C LEU A 537 -4.49 -2.16 13.85
N GLN A 538 -5.00 -0.97 13.49
CA GLN A 538 -6.10 -0.32 14.19
C GLN A 538 -7.39 -1.15 14.16
N ASN A 539 -7.60 -1.99 13.15
CA ASN A 539 -8.76 -2.88 13.10
C ASN A 539 -8.78 -3.86 14.27
N LEU A 540 -7.63 -4.28 14.82
CA LEU A 540 -7.58 -5.13 16.01
C LEU A 540 -8.21 -4.42 17.21
N THR A 541 -7.87 -3.14 17.43
CA THR A 541 -8.46 -2.35 18.52
C THR A 541 -9.94 -2.04 18.25
N ARG A 542 -10.31 -1.66 17.03
CA ARG A 542 -11.72 -1.43 16.67
C ARG A 542 -12.57 -2.69 16.89
N TRP A 543 -12.00 -3.86 16.67
CA TRP A 543 -12.67 -5.14 16.89
C TRP A 543 -12.99 -5.40 18.36
N LEU A 544 -12.21 -4.87 19.30
CA LEU A 544 -12.48 -5.01 20.74
C LEU A 544 -13.80 -4.35 21.19
N GLN A 545 -14.28 -3.38 20.42
CA GLN A 545 -15.54 -2.67 20.68
C GLN A 545 -16.78 -3.43 20.16
N VAL A 546 -16.57 -4.53 19.42
CA VAL A 546 -17.64 -5.34 18.84
C VAL A 546 -18.25 -6.27 19.89
N GLU A 547 -19.53 -6.59 19.71
CA GLU A 547 -20.26 -7.54 20.56
C GLU A 547 -19.48 -8.85 20.77
N PRO A 548 -19.37 -9.35 22.03
CA PRO A 548 -18.58 -10.53 22.34
C PRO A 548 -18.94 -11.77 21.51
N HIS A 549 -20.22 -11.96 21.21
CA HIS A 549 -20.70 -13.08 20.38
C HIS A 549 -20.10 -13.07 18.97
N LEU A 550 -19.98 -11.89 18.34
CA LEU A 550 -19.39 -11.79 17.00
C LEU A 550 -17.88 -12.01 17.03
N ARG A 551 -17.20 -11.57 18.10
CA ARG A 551 -15.79 -11.87 18.34
C ARG A 551 -15.55 -13.38 18.52
N ASP A 552 -16.41 -14.05 19.27
CA ASP A 552 -16.33 -15.49 19.50
C ASP A 552 -16.62 -16.30 18.22
N LEU A 553 -17.51 -15.82 17.33
CA LEU A 553 -17.72 -16.42 16.00
C LEU A 553 -16.47 -16.32 15.14
N VAL A 554 -15.85 -15.14 15.05
CA VAL A 554 -14.62 -14.92 14.25
C VAL A 554 -13.44 -15.69 14.81
N ALA A 555 -13.33 -15.81 16.14
CA ALA A 555 -12.32 -16.63 16.79
C ALA A 555 -12.58 -18.14 16.67
N GLY A 556 -13.69 -18.56 16.03
CA GLY A 556 -14.04 -19.98 15.85
C GLY A 556 -14.46 -20.69 17.14
N LYS A 557 -14.79 -19.95 18.21
CA LYS A 557 -15.18 -20.51 19.51
C LYS A 557 -16.63 -20.98 19.54
N VAL A 558 -17.49 -20.40 18.69
CA VAL A 558 -18.91 -20.74 18.60
C VAL A 558 -19.35 -20.98 17.15
N ARG A 559 -20.33 -21.86 16.97
CA ARG A 559 -20.93 -22.18 15.67
C ARG A 559 -22.03 -21.17 15.29
N PRO A 560 -22.23 -20.90 13.99
CA PRO A 560 -23.32 -20.06 13.54
C PRO A 560 -24.65 -20.78 13.67
N ARG A 561 -25.71 -20.01 13.94
CA ARG A 561 -27.09 -20.50 14.06
C ARG A 561 -27.90 -20.12 12.84
N PHE A 562 -28.95 -20.89 12.58
CA PHE A 562 -29.90 -20.68 11.49
C PHE A 562 -31.34 -20.79 12.02
N TYR A 563 -32.25 -20.00 11.46
CA TYR A 563 -33.69 -20.12 11.68
C TYR A 563 -34.27 -21.21 10.77
N GLU A 564 -35.30 -21.89 11.27
CA GLU A 564 -36.14 -22.74 10.44
C GLU A 564 -37.22 -21.88 9.76
N ARG A 565 -37.05 -21.63 8.47
CA ARG A 565 -38.00 -20.86 7.66
C ARG A 565 -38.02 -21.38 6.23
N HIS A 566 -39.20 -21.49 5.64
CA HIS A 566 -39.34 -21.79 4.22
C HIS A 566 -38.98 -20.56 3.36
N VAL A 567 -38.17 -20.79 2.33
CA VAL A 567 -37.74 -19.76 1.35
C VAL A 567 -38.05 -20.30 -0.04
N GLU A 568 -38.78 -19.52 -0.83
CA GLU A 568 -39.13 -19.88 -2.20
C GLU A 568 -37.90 -19.81 -3.11
N GLY A 569 -37.61 -20.87 -3.86
CA GLY A 569 -36.48 -20.89 -4.80
C GLY A 569 -36.73 -20.02 -6.04
N ARG A 570 -35.67 -19.52 -6.65
CA ARG A 570 -35.70 -18.91 -7.99
C ARG A 570 -35.60 -20.03 -9.04
N PRO A 571 -36.55 -20.15 -9.99
CA PRO A 571 -36.56 -21.26 -10.95
C PRO A 571 -35.31 -21.34 -11.84
N GLU A 572 -34.70 -20.20 -12.16
CA GLU A 572 -33.48 -20.09 -12.97
C GLU A 572 -32.23 -20.58 -12.24
N PHE A 573 -32.28 -20.64 -10.90
CA PHE A 573 -31.14 -21.05 -10.09
C PHE A 573 -31.13 -22.56 -9.92
N ASN A 574 -29.94 -23.14 -9.93
CA ASN A 574 -29.78 -24.54 -9.58
C ASN A 574 -30.02 -24.77 -8.07
N ILE A 575 -30.03 -26.03 -7.65
CA ILE A 575 -30.33 -26.43 -6.26
C ILE A 575 -29.38 -25.76 -5.26
N GLU A 576 -28.09 -25.67 -5.58
CA GLU A 576 -27.05 -25.15 -4.67
C GLU A 576 -27.10 -23.64 -4.56
N GLN A 577 -27.36 -22.95 -5.68
CA GLN A 577 -27.59 -21.50 -5.69
C GLN A 577 -28.84 -21.14 -4.89
N ASN A 578 -29.93 -21.89 -5.05
CA ASN A 578 -31.15 -21.72 -4.24
C ASN A 578 -30.91 -22.06 -2.77
N LEU A 579 -30.08 -23.06 -2.46
CA LEU A 579 -29.68 -23.38 -1.10
C LEU A 579 -28.87 -22.23 -0.48
N ALA A 580 -27.95 -21.61 -1.23
CA ALA A 580 -27.17 -20.46 -0.75
C ALA A 580 -28.08 -19.27 -0.39
N VAL A 581 -29.03 -18.93 -1.27
CA VAL A 581 -30.04 -17.89 -1.00
C VAL A 581 -30.90 -18.25 0.21
N THR A 582 -31.35 -19.50 0.30
CA THR A 582 -32.15 -20.00 1.42
C THR A 582 -31.40 -19.87 2.74
N ARG A 583 -30.14 -20.33 2.78
CA ARG A 583 -29.30 -20.24 3.97
C ARG A 583 -28.98 -18.80 4.35
N ALA A 584 -28.80 -17.91 3.38
CA ALA A 584 -28.55 -16.49 3.63
C ALA A 584 -29.73 -15.82 4.35
N LEU A 585 -30.97 -16.19 3.99
CA LEU A 585 -32.18 -15.68 4.65
C LEU A 585 -32.47 -16.38 5.98
N GLN A 586 -31.99 -17.62 6.17
CA GLN A 586 -32.12 -18.35 7.43
C GLN A 586 -31.03 -17.99 8.46
N MET A 587 -29.87 -17.46 8.04
CA MET A 587 -28.74 -17.28 8.95
C MET A 587 -29.05 -16.31 10.10
N ARG A 588 -28.57 -16.61 11.30
CA ARG A 588 -28.59 -15.69 12.45
C ARG A 588 -27.25 -15.00 12.66
N ASP A 589 -26.17 -15.69 12.29
CA ASP A 589 -24.80 -15.32 12.67
C ASP A 589 -23.88 -15.16 11.45
N TYR A 590 -23.56 -16.23 10.73
CA TYR A 590 -22.86 -16.12 9.46
C TYR A 590 -23.19 -17.25 8.47
N LEU A 591 -22.85 -17.00 7.21
CA LEU A 591 -22.88 -17.99 6.13
C LEU A 591 -21.59 -17.89 5.30
N LEU A 592 -21.05 -19.03 4.88
CA LEU A 592 -20.00 -19.12 3.87
C LEU A 592 -20.62 -19.62 2.57
N VAL A 593 -20.30 -18.97 1.45
CA VAL A 593 -20.65 -19.44 0.11
C VAL A 593 -19.36 -19.77 -0.62
N HIS A 594 -19.08 -21.06 -0.76
CA HIS A 594 -17.92 -21.53 -1.51
C HIS A 594 -18.25 -21.58 -3.00
N GLY A 595 -17.70 -20.63 -3.75
CA GLY A 595 -17.98 -20.51 -5.17
C GLY A 595 -16.72 -20.66 -6.01
N PRO A 596 -16.42 -21.85 -6.53
CA PRO A 596 -15.45 -22.07 -7.61
C PRO A 596 -15.66 -21.16 -8.84
N PRO A 597 -14.69 -21.08 -9.76
CA PRO A 597 -14.79 -20.29 -10.99
C PRO A 597 -16.03 -20.62 -11.82
N GLY A 598 -16.75 -19.59 -12.27
CA GLY A 598 -17.91 -19.73 -13.16
C GLY A 598 -19.20 -20.20 -12.50
N THR A 599 -19.25 -20.41 -11.18
CA THR A 599 -20.45 -20.93 -10.47
C THR A 599 -21.60 -19.92 -10.28
N GLY A 600 -21.44 -18.70 -10.77
CA GLY A 600 -22.47 -17.65 -10.68
C GLY A 600 -22.53 -16.95 -9.31
N LYS A 601 -21.42 -16.89 -8.56
CA LYS A 601 -21.30 -16.16 -7.28
C LYS A 601 -21.97 -14.78 -7.31
N THR A 602 -21.65 -13.96 -8.30
CA THR A 602 -22.19 -12.61 -8.45
C THR A 602 -23.71 -12.59 -8.58
N SER A 603 -24.29 -13.56 -9.30
CA SER A 603 -25.76 -13.69 -9.41
C SER A 603 -26.39 -14.11 -8.08
N VAL A 604 -25.75 -15.02 -7.35
CA VAL A 604 -26.20 -15.44 -6.01
C VAL A 604 -26.14 -14.26 -5.02
N ILE A 605 -25.04 -13.50 -5.02
CA ILE A 605 -24.89 -12.30 -4.19
C ILE A 605 -25.99 -11.28 -4.51
N ALA A 606 -26.21 -10.98 -5.80
CA ALA A 606 -27.24 -10.01 -6.21
C ALA A 606 -28.64 -10.43 -5.72
N GLU A 607 -29.00 -11.71 -5.85
CA GLU A 607 -30.28 -12.24 -5.37
C GLU A 607 -30.39 -12.19 -3.84
N ILE A 608 -29.32 -12.53 -3.11
CA ILE A 608 -29.26 -12.42 -1.64
C ILE A 608 -29.50 -10.98 -1.21
N VAL A 609 -28.76 -10.02 -1.78
CA VAL A 609 -28.87 -8.60 -1.46
C VAL A 609 -30.30 -8.11 -1.73
N ARG A 610 -30.85 -8.39 -2.91
CA ARG A 610 -32.21 -8.00 -3.29
C ARG A 610 -33.26 -8.51 -2.30
N ARG A 611 -33.18 -9.78 -1.88
CA ARG A 611 -34.12 -10.37 -0.93
C ARG A 611 -33.95 -9.84 0.50
N LEU A 612 -32.71 -9.61 0.94
CA LEU A 612 -32.45 -8.98 2.23
C LEU A 612 -33.04 -7.57 2.28
N CYS A 613 -32.83 -6.77 1.23
CA CYS A 613 -33.40 -5.43 1.14
C CYS A 613 -34.93 -5.44 1.05
N ALA A 614 -35.52 -6.42 0.37
CA ALA A 614 -36.98 -6.62 0.35
C ALA A 614 -37.56 -6.93 1.75
N GLU A 615 -36.77 -7.52 2.66
CA GLU A 615 -37.11 -7.70 4.08
C GLU A 615 -36.77 -6.48 4.96
N GLY A 616 -36.44 -5.34 4.34
CA GLY A 616 -36.06 -4.11 5.03
C GLY A 616 -34.69 -4.16 5.69
N LYS A 617 -33.82 -5.10 5.30
CA LYS A 617 -32.46 -5.20 5.85
C LYS A 617 -31.49 -4.26 5.14
N ARG A 618 -30.63 -3.63 5.93
CA ARG A 618 -29.50 -2.85 5.40
C ARG A 618 -28.28 -3.73 5.20
N VAL A 619 -27.65 -3.61 4.04
CA VAL A 619 -26.53 -4.44 3.60
C VAL A 619 -25.28 -3.61 3.35
N LEU A 620 -24.18 -4.00 4.00
CA LEU A 620 -22.83 -3.59 3.61
C LEU A 620 -22.36 -4.57 2.55
N LEU A 621 -22.15 -4.11 1.33
CA LEU A 621 -21.63 -4.93 0.24
C LEU A 621 -20.15 -4.59 0.03
N ALA A 622 -19.26 -5.56 0.17
CA ALA A 622 -17.84 -5.31 -0.02
C ALA A 622 -17.15 -6.42 -0.83
N ALA A 623 -15.99 -6.08 -1.38
CA ALA A 623 -15.07 -7.06 -1.95
C ALA A 623 -13.62 -6.62 -1.74
N PHE A 624 -12.66 -7.47 -2.12
CA PHE A 624 -11.23 -7.13 -2.05
C PHE A 624 -10.86 -6.03 -3.06
N THR A 625 -11.36 -6.11 -4.31
CA THR A 625 -11.02 -5.18 -5.40
C THR A 625 -12.19 -4.29 -5.84
N ASN A 626 -11.91 -3.12 -6.41
CA ASN A 626 -12.93 -2.26 -7.01
C ASN A 626 -13.72 -2.99 -8.11
N GLN A 627 -13.02 -3.74 -8.96
CA GLN A 627 -13.63 -4.50 -10.06
C GLN A 627 -14.66 -5.52 -9.57
N ALA A 628 -14.36 -6.25 -8.49
CA ALA A 628 -15.31 -7.21 -7.92
C ALA A 628 -16.58 -6.53 -7.40
N VAL A 629 -16.45 -5.40 -6.69
CA VAL A 629 -17.60 -4.58 -6.24
C VAL A 629 -18.43 -4.12 -7.44
N ASP A 630 -17.79 -3.50 -8.42
CA ASP A 630 -18.46 -2.90 -9.57
C ASP A 630 -19.17 -3.97 -10.42
N ASN A 631 -18.61 -5.18 -10.53
CA ASN A 631 -19.26 -6.32 -11.18
C ASN A 631 -20.55 -6.77 -10.47
N ILE A 632 -20.57 -6.77 -9.13
CA ILE A 632 -21.78 -7.09 -8.36
C ILE A 632 -22.82 -5.99 -8.56
N LEU A 633 -22.42 -4.72 -8.54
CA LEU A 633 -23.32 -3.58 -8.74
C LEU A 633 -23.96 -3.58 -10.14
N LYS A 634 -23.15 -3.79 -11.19
CA LYS A 634 -23.66 -3.99 -12.55
C LYS A 634 -24.64 -5.16 -12.65
N ARG A 635 -24.44 -6.23 -11.86
CA ARG A 635 -25.39 -7.34 -11.82
C ARG A 635 -26.68 -6.95 -11.09
N LEU A 636 -26.61 -6.23 -9.99
CA LEU A 636 -27.77 -5.70 -9.28
C LEU A 636 -28.63 -4.82 -10.19
N GLU A 637 -28.02 -3.90 -10.94
CA GLU A 637 -28.74 -3.03 -11.88
C GLU A 637 -29.42 -3.82 -13.00
N LYS A 638 -28.75 -4.85 -13.54
CA LYS A 638 -29.36 -5.75 -14.54
C LYS A 638 -30.57 -6.52 -13.99
N GLU A 639 -30.60 -6.77 -12.69
CA GLU A 639 -31.73 -7.40 -11.98
C GLU A 639 -32.76 -6.35 -11.50
N GLY A 640 -32.63 -5.08 -11.89
CA GLY A 640 -33.55 -4.00 -11.59
C GLY A 640 -33.38 -3.37 -10.19
N PHE A 641 -32.27 -3.62 -9.51
CA PHE A 641 -31.99 -3.04 -8.19
C PHE A 641 -31.01 -1.86 -8.31
N THR A 642 -31.48 -0.67 -7.96
CA THR A 642 -30.70 0.58 -8.08
C THR A 642 -30.54 1.34 -6.76
N ASP A 643 -31.14 0.86 -5.67
CA ASP A 643 -31.13 1.55 -4.37
C ASP A 643 -29.83 1.26 -3.61
N TYR A 644 -28.71 1.76 -4.13
CA TYR A 644 -27.39 1.58 -3.53
C TYR A 644 -26.50 2.81 -3.70
N ILE A 645 -25.51 2.92 -2.81
CA ILE A 645 -24.40 3.88 -2.90
C ILE A 645 -23.10 3.13 -3.18
N ARG A 646 -22.26 3.69 -4.06
CA ARG A 646 -20.87 3.26 -4.25
C ARG A 646 -19.91 4.26 -3.57
N LEU A 647 -19.12 3.81 -2.60
CA LEU A 647 -18.08 4.63 -1.96
C LEU A 647 -16.73 4.36 -2.62
N GLY A 648 -15.99 5.41 -3.00
CA GLY A 648 -14.63 5.30 -3.54
C GLY A 648 -14.28 6.51 -4.39
N HIS A 649 -13.11 6.48 -5.01
CA HIS A 649 -12.64 7.58 -5.86
C HIS A 649 -13.07 7.35 -7.31
N GLU A 650 -13.55 8.39 -7.99
CA GLU A 650 -14.05 8.34 -9.38
C GLU A 650 -13.04 7.71 -10.35
N ARG A 651 -11.76 8.08 -10.23
CA ARG A 651 -10.63 7.54 -11.01
C ARG A 651 -10.45 6.01 -10.92
N SER A 652 -10.99 5.36 -9.88
CA SER A 652 -10.80 3.93 -9.62
C SER A 652 -12.04 3.08 -9.83
N ILE A 653 -13.16 3.70 -10.22
CA ILE A 653 -14.48 3.05 -10.32
C ILE A 653 -14.90 3.00 -11.78
N ASP A 654 -15.52 1.88 -12.15
CA ASP A 654 -16.00 1.67 -13.51
C ASP A 654 -17.01 2.75 -13.94
N PRO A 655 -16.85 3.36 -15.14
CA PRO A 655 -17.72 4.43 -15.63
C PRO A 655 -19.22 4.12 -15.59
N GLN A 656 -19.62 2.85 -15.75
CA GLN A 656 -21.04 2.47 -15.70
C GLN A 656 -21.64 2.64 -14.31
N VAL A 657 -20.82 2.60 -13.26
CA VAL A 657 -21.25 2.65 -11.84
C VAL A 657 -20.97 4.03 -11.22
N GLN A 658 -20.19 4.90 -11.88
CA GLN A 658 -19.84 6.24 -11.35
C GLN A 658 -21.06 7.12 -11.03
N HIS A 659 -22.19 6.91 -11.72
CA HIS A 659 -23.45 7.61 -11.44
C HIS A 659 -24.04 7.31 -10.05
N ARG A 660 -23.52 6.29 -9.34
CA ARG A 660 -23.92 5.89 -7.98
C ARG A 660 -22.88 6.24 -6.92
N LEU A 661 -21.85 7.00 -7.27
CA LEU A 661 -20.90 7.54 -6.31
C LEU A 661 -21.61 8.43 -5.27
N LEU A 662 -21.18 8.38 -4.01
CA LEU A 662 -21.74 9.25 -2.96
C LEU A 662 -21.75 10.73 -3.36
N GLN A 663 -20.65 11.21 -3.95
CA GLN A 663 -20.53 12.60 -4.42
C GLN A 663 -21.46 12.96 -5.59
N THR A 664 -21.95 11.95 -6.33
CA THR A 664 -22.88 12.14 -7.45
C THR A 664 -24.33 12.06 -6.99
N LEU A 665 -24.59 11.38 -5.87
CA LEU A 665 -25.94 11.20 -5.30
C LEU A 665 -26.33 12.29 -4.30
N VAL A 666 -25.38 13.16 -3.93
CA VAL A 666 -25.57 14.18 -2.90
C VAL A 666 -25.44 15.55 -3.58
N ASP A 667 -26.54 16.28 -3.65
CA ASP A 667 -26.56 17.66 -4.14
C ASP A 667 -26.20 18.67 -3.04
N ASP A 668 -26.57 18.39 -1.79
CA ASP A 668 -26.30 19.20 -0.61
C ASP A 668 -25.45 18.42 0.40
N PRO A 669 -24.27 18.91 0.81
CA PRO A 669 -23.46 18.26 1.84
C PRO A 669 -24.24 17.94 3.11
N ALA A 670 -25.24 18.74 3.50
CA ALA A 670 -26.07 18.47 4.67
C ALA A 670 -26.87 17.16 4.56
N SER A 671 -27.15 16.67 3.35
CA SER A 671 -27.91 15.44 3.13
C SER A 671 -27.05 14.16 3.13
N VAL A 672 -25.71 14.26 3.21
CA VAL A 672 -24.81 13.09 3.17
C VAL A 672 -25.19 12.04 4.20
N HIS A 673 -25.43 12.47 5.44
CA HIS A 673 -25.75 11.56 6.54
C HIS A 673 -27.11 10.88 6.34
N GLU A 674 -28.13 11.66 5.92
CA GLU A 674 -29.46 11.13 5.61
C GLU A 674 -29.39 10.09 4.49
N VAL A 675 -28.68 10.41 3.40
CA VAL A 675 -28.49 9.52 2.25
C VAL A 675 -27.81 8.22 2.68
N LEU A 676 -26.72 8.30 3.46
CA LEU A 676 -26.03 7.10 3.96
C LEU A 676 -26.91 6.27 4.91
N GLN A 677 -27.71 6.90 5.77
CA GLN A 677 -28.58 6.18 6.71
C GLN A 677 -29.78 5.53 6.03
N ARG A 678 -30.36 6.20 5.02
CA ARG A 678 -31.55 5.72 4.30
C ARG A 678 -31.24 4.61 3.30
N MET A 679 -30.05 4.62 2.71
CA MET A 679 -29.73 3.69 1.63
C MET A 679 -29.64 2.24 2.13
N PRO A 680 -30.35 1.30 1.47
CA PRO A 680 -30.40 -0.08 1.91
C PRO A 680 -29.12 -0.83 1.59
N VAL A 681 -28.34 -0.39 0.58
CA VAL A 681 -27.04 -0.99 0.24
C VAL A 681 -25.96 0.09 0.16
N ILE A 682 -24.86 -0.13 0.86
CA ILE A 682 -23.63 0.66 0.69
C ILE A 682 -22.52 -0.27 0.24
N ALA A 683 -21.94 0.02 -0.92
CA ALA A 683 -20.97 -0.81 -1.62
C ALA A 683 -19.59 -0.15 -1.71
N SER A 684 -18.53 -0.87 -1.36
CA SER A 684 -17.15 -0.37 -1.45
C SER A 684 -16.12 -1.50 -1.40
N THR A 685 -14.83 -1.18 -1.54
CA THR A 685 -13.80 -2.16 -1.18
C THR A 685 -13.75 -2.34 0.34
N THR A 686 -13.25 -3.49 0.80
CA THR A 686 -13.14 -3.79 2.24
C THR A 686 -12.23 -2.79 2.96
N ALA A 687 -11.15 -2.36 2.31
CA ALA A 687 -10.19 -1.40 2.85
C ALA A 687 -10.80 -0.02 3.17
N THR A 688 -11.88 0.38 2.49
CA THR A 688 -12.60 1.63 2.77
C THR A 688 -13.13 1.66 4.21
N TRP A 689 -13.57 0.53 4.75
CA TRP A 689 -14.16 0.42 6.10
C TRP A 689 -13.12 0.47 7.24
N SER A 690 -11.84 0.26 6.91
CA SER A 690 -10.72 0.47 7.83
C SER A 690 -10.35 1.96 8.01
N SER A 691 -11.03 2.87 7.31
CA SER A 691 -10.90 4.32 7.51
C SER A 691 -11.82 4.80 8.64
N ASP A 692 -11.37 5.79 9.40
CA ASP A 692 -12.18 6.45 10.42
C ASP A 692 -13.29 7.34 9.83
N LYS A 693 -13.20 7.71 8.54
CA LYS A 693 -14.17 8.57 7.83
C LYS A 693 -15.63 8.12 7.99
N TYR A 694 -15.86 6.81 8.08
CA TYR A 694 -17.21 6.23 8.18
C TYR A 694 -17.51 5.64 9.57
N GLY A 695 -16.55 5.65 10.48
CA GLY A 695 -16.63 4.98 11.78
C GLY A 695 -17.60 5.62 12.78
N GLU A 696 -17.63 6.96 12.84
CA GLU A 696 -18.39 7.71 13.85
C GLU A 696 -19.79 8.13 13.39
N ASN A 697 -20.16 7.78 12.15
CA ASN A 697 -21.43 8.18 11.54
C ASN A 697 -22.63 7.32 11.95
N GLY A 698 -22.50 6.48 12.97
CA GLY A 698 -23.57 5.56 13.39
C GLY A 698 -24.04 4.62 12.27
N LEU A 699 -23.16 4.30 11.30
CA LEU A 699 -23.48 3.37 10.24
C LEU A 699 -23.54 1.96 10.81
N HIS A 700 -24.73 1.36 10.74
CA HIS A 700 -24.96 -0.01 11.18
C HIS A 700 -25.73 -0.76 10.09
N PHE A 701 -25.29 -1.99 9.84
CA PHE A 701 -25.87 -2.87 8.84
C PHE A 701 -26.42 -4.13 9.51
N ASP A 702 -27.50 -4.66 8.96
CA ASP A 702 -28.02 -5.94 9.41
C ASP A 702 -27.19 -7.10 8.88
N VAL A 703 -26.57 -6.95 7.71
CA VAL A 703 -25.72 -7.98 7.09
C VAL A 703 -24.54 -7.33 6.37
N ALA A 704 -23.33 -7.86 6.56
CA ALA A 704 -22.21 -7.62 5.65
C ALA A 704 -22.12 -8.77 4.65
N VAL A 705 -22.05 -8.48 3.35
CA VAL A 705 -21.80 -9.45 2.28
C VAL A 705 -20.45 -9.12 1.66
N ILE A 706 -19.47 -9.99 1.85
CA ILE A 706 -18.09 -9.76 1.42
C ILE A 706 -17.71 -10.82 0.38
N ASP A 707 -17.55 -10.40 -0.87
CA ASP A 707 -17.01 -11.23 -1.95
C ASP A 707 -15.48 -11.23 -1.93
N GLU A 708 -14.88 -12.24 -2.56
CA GLU A 708 -13.43 -12.46 -2.56
C GLU A 708 -12.83 -12.56 -1.14
N ALA A 709 -13.61 -13.02 -0.17
CA ALA A 709 -13.20 -13.10 1.24
C ALA A 709 -11.96 -14.00 1.47
N GLY A 710 -11.69 -14.92 0.54
CA GLY A 710 -10.50 -15.76 0.52
C GLY A 710 -9.17 -15.02 0.33
N GLN A 711 -9.19 -13.77 -0.16
CA GLN A 711 -8.01 -12.94 -0.42
C GLN A 711 -7.72 -11.93 0.71
N LEU A 712 -8.57 -11.87 1.74
CA LEU A 712 -8.40 -10.93 2.85
C LEU A 712 -7.75 -11.63 4.04
N THR A 713 -6.74 -10.99 4.64
CA THR A 713 -6.24 -11.42 5.95
C THR A 713 -7.32 -11.22 7.01
N ILE A 714 -7.29 -12.02 8.07
CA ILE A 714 -8.24 -11.91 9.17
C ILE A 714 -8.30 -10.47 9.74
N PRO A 715 -7.19 -9.79 10.06
CA PRO A 715 -7.25 -8.41 10.56
C PRO A 715 -7.84 -7.39 9.56
N ALA A 716 -7.63 -7.60 8.25
CA ALA A 716 -8.15 -6.68 7.23
C ALA A 716 -9.68 -6.74 7.14
N ILE A 717 -10.28 -7.94 7.21
CA ILE A 717 -11.74 -8.10 7.08
C ILE A 717 -12.51 -7.58 8.30
N LEU A 718 -11.89 -7.54 9.49
CA LEU A 718 -12.52 -7.02 10.72
C LEU A 718 -12.98 -5.56 10.57
N GLY A 719 -12.26 -4.77 9.77
CA GLY A 719 -12.59 -3.36 9.51
C GLY A 719 -13.99 -3.17 8.94
N ALA A 720 -14.47 -4.10 8.11
CA ALA A 720 -15.83 -4.10 7.56
C ALA A 720 -16.83 -4.82 8.47
N LEU A 721 -16.45 -5.98 9.03
CA LEU A 721 -17.36 -6.79 9.85
C LEU A 721 -17.87 -6.06 11.09
N ARG A 722 -17.09 -5.12 11.65
CA ARG A 722 -17.48 -4.36 12.85
C ARG A 722 -18.77 -3.56 12.69
N PHE A 723 -19.18 -3.27 11.47
CA PHE A 723 -20.37 -2.48 11.16
C PHE A 723 -21.65 -3.33 11.01
N ALA A 724 -21.55 -4.66 11.03
CA ALA A 724 -22.68 -5.55 10.76
C ALA A 724 -22.98 -6.50 11.93
N LYS A 725 -24.26 -6.82 12.11
CA LYS A 725 -24.70 -7.78 13.15
C LYS A 725 -24.36 -9.24 12.83
N ARG A 726 -24.28 -9.56 11.54
CA ARG A 726 -24.06 -10.90 10.97
C ARG A 726 -23.46 -10.76 9.58
N PHE A 727 -22.85 -11.81 9.04
CA PHE A 727 -22.09 -11.68 7.78
C PHE A 727 -22.17 -12.89 6.84
N ILE A 728 -21.99 -12.62 5.55
CA ILE A 728 -21.89 -13.62 4.49
C ILE A 728 -20.54 -13.44 3.84
N LEU A 729 -19.70 -14.48 3.90
CA LEU A 729 -18.42 -14.50 3.19
C LEU A 729 -18.55 -15.35 1.94
N VAL A 730 -18.26 -14.76 0.79
CA VAL A 730 -18.24 -15.44 -0.49
C VAL A 730 -16.79 -15.51 -0.96
N GLY A 731 -16.35 -16.71 -1.34
CA GLY A 731 -14.95 -16.92 -1.67
C GLY A 731 -14.66 -18.32 -2.21
N ASP A 732 -13.36 -18.57 -2.41
CA ASP A 732 -12.83 -19.85 -2.84
C ASP A 732 -11.42 -20.04 -2.32
N GLU A 733 -11.27 -20.93 -1.33
CA GLU A 733 -9.98 -21.22 -0.69
C GLU A 733 -9.00 -21.96 -1.63
N LYS A 734 -9.46 -22.40 -2.81
CA LYS A 734 -8.61 -23.01 -3.84
C LYS A 734 -8.04 -22.00 -4.84
N GLN A 735 -8.49 -20.74 -4.80
CA GLN A 735 -7.91 -19.62 -5.57
C GLN A 735 -6.93 -18.83 -4.69
N LEU A 736 -6.49 -17.64 -5.12
CA LEU A 736 -5.40 -16.91 -4.46
C LEU A 736 -5.70 -16.61 -2.99
N PRO A 737 -4.78 -16.96 -2.06
CA PRO A 737 -4.87 -16.55 -0.66
C PRO A 737 -4.52 -15.06 -0.50
N PRO A 738 -4.64 -14.49 0.72
CA PRO A 738 -4.13 -13.16 1.01
C PRO A 738 -2.63 -13.06 0.70
N LEU A 739 -2.22 -11.95 0.06
CA LEU A 739 -0.82 -11.67 -0.20
C LEU A 739 -0.13 -11.23 1.09
N VAL A 740 0.85 -12.01 1.54
CA VAL A 740 1.68 -11.73 2.72
C VAL A 740 3.13 -11.72 2.28
N GLN A 741 3.85 -10.62 2.53
CA GLN A 741 5.25 -10.45 2.11
C GLN A 741 6.19 -11.23 3.02
N SER A 742 5.93 -11.23 4.32
CA SER A 742 6.71 -11.96 5.31
C SER A 742 6.37 -13.45 5.25
N GLN A 743 7.33 -14.27 4.79
CA GLN A 743 7.19 -15.72 4.79
C GLN A 743 6.92 -16.27 6.21
N GLU A 744 7.61 -15.74 7.22
CA GLU A 744 7.39 -16.12 8.62
C GLU A 744 5.96 -15.81 9.07
N ALA A 745 5.44 -14.61 8.77
CA ALA A 745 4.06 -14.26 9.10
C ALA A 745 3.05 -15.14 8.36
N ALA A 746 3.33 -15.48 7.10
CA ALA A 746 2.49 -16.33 6.28
C ALA A 746 2.38 -17.74 6.87
N GLU A 747 3.51 -18.34 7.25
CA GLU A 747 3.61 -19.68 7.88
C GLU A 747 2.93 -19.73 9.26
N LEU A 748 3.01 -18.64 10.02
CA LEU A 748 2.34 -18.52 11.32
C LEU A 748 0.83 -18.21 11.22
N GLY A 749 0.27 -18.11 10.00
CA GLY A 749 -1.18 -18.06 9.78
C GLY A 749 -1.73 -16.73 9.26
N LEU A 750 -0.90 -15.72 8.95
CA LEU A 750 -1.40 -14.45 8.38
C LEU A 750 -2.00 -14.64 6.97
N SER A 751 -1.55 -15.69 6.26
CA SER A 751 -2.04 -16.09 4.95
C SER A 751 -3.32 -16.95 5.00
N GLU A 752 -3.79 -17.35 6.18
CA GLU A 752 -5.10 -17.99 6.32
C GLU A 752 -6.19 -16.91 6.37
N SER A 753 -7.08 -16.90 5.38
CA SER A 753 -8.24 -16.00 5.37
C SER A 753 -9.31 -16.44 6.39
N LEU A 754 -10.16 -15.51 6.82
CA LEU A 754 -11.30 -15.83 7.69
C LEU A 754 -12.24 -16.85 7.01
N PHE A 755 -12.42 -16.74 5.69
CA PHE A 755 -13.21 -17.70 4.92
C PHE A 755 -12.63 -19.12 5.03
N SER A 756 -11.32 -19.27 4.80
CA SER A 756 -10.62 -20.55 4.87
C SER A 756 -10.68 -21.16 6.28
N GLN A 757 -10.44 -20.33 7.31
CA GLN A 757 -10.47 -20.75 8.70
C GLN A 757 -11.86 -21.26 9.11
N LEU A 758 -12.91 -20.46 8.88
CA LEU A 758 -14.28 -20.82 9.27
C LEU A 758 -14.80 -22.01 8.45
N LYS A 759 -14.40 -22.12 7.17
CA LYS A 759 -14.75 -23.28 6.33
C LYS A 759 -14.11 -24.55 6.87
N ARG A 760 -12.82 -24.51 7.22
CA ARG A 760 -12.11 -25.66 7.81
C ARG A 760 -12.79 -26.12 9.11
N LEU A 761 -13.13 -25.19 10.00
CA LEU A 761 -13.89 -25.48 11.23
C LEU A 761 -15.30 -26.01 10.93
N ASP A 762 -15.94 -25.54 9.86
CA ASP A 762 -17.23 -26.08 9.42
C ASP A 762 -17.11 -27.53 8.96
N ASP A 763 -16.16 -27.80 8.06
CA ASP A 763 -15.86 -29.11 7.49
C ASP A 763 -15.51 -30.12 8.61
N GLU A 764 -14.65 -29.74 9.56
CA GLU A 764 -14.22 -30.60 10.69
C GLU A 764 -15.41 -31.06 11.54
N TYR A 765 -16.36 -30.18 11.88
CA TYR A 765 -17.52 -30.63 12.65
C TYR A 765 -18.61 -31.26 11.80
N MET A 766 -18.74 -30.94 10.50
CA MET A 766 -19.66 -31.67 9.62
C MET A 766 -19.28 -33.14 9.46
N GLN A 767 -17.98 -33.49 9.60
CA GLN A 767 -17.54 -34.88 9.70
C GLN A 767 -18.05 -35.58 10.97
N GLN A 768 -18.20 -34.84 12.08
CA GLN A 768 -18.66 -35.35 13.37
C GLN A 768 -20.20 -35.36 13.48
N ALA A 769 -20.87 -34.39 12.85
CA ALA A 769 -22.31 -34.21 12.87
C ALA A 769 -22.90 -33.98 11.46
N PRO A 770 -22.94 -35.01 10.59
CA PRO A 770 -23.37 -34.86 9.19
C PRO A 770 -24.82 -34.38 8.98
N GLN A 771 -25.67 -34.56 10.00
CA GLN A 771 -27.08 -34.15 9.97
C GLN A 771 -27.30 -32.69 10.39
N ALA A 772 -26.25 -32.02 10.88
CA ALA A 772 -26.33 -30.61 11.26
C ALA A 772 -26.45 -29.72 10.01
N ILE A 773 -26.87 -28.47 10.23
CA ILE A 773 -26.83 -27.46 9.18
C ILE A 773 -25.38 -27.00 9.01
N SER A 774 -24.80 -27.27 7.83
CA SER A 774 -23.49 -26.73 7.45
C SER A 774 -23.56 -25.21 7.30
N ALA A 775 -22.52 -24.54 7.80
CA ALA A 775 -22.32 -23.11 7.65
C ALA A 775 -21.77 -22.72 6.27
N CYS A 776 -21.37 -23.70 5.46
CA CYS A 776 -20.79 -23.50 4.15
C CYS A 776 -21.67 -24.13 3.05
N VAL A 777 -22.09 -23.32 2.08
CA VAL A 777 -22.81 -23.81 0.89
C VAL A 777 -21.85 -23.84 -0.30
N PRO A 778 -21.44 -25.03 -0.78
CA PRO A 778 -20.63 -25.15 -1.98
C PRO A 778 -21.48 -25.06 -3.24
N LEU A 779 -21.05 -24.24 -4.21
CA LEU A 779 -21.59 -24.19 -5.55
C LEU A 779 -20.75 -25.10 -6.47
N ARG A 780 -21.38 -26.03 -7.18
CA ARG A 780 -20.71 -27.06 -7.99
C ARG A 780 -20.98 -26.92 -9.48
N VAL A 781 -22.14 -26.41 -9.87
CA VAL A 781 -22.47 -26.18 -11.28
C VAL A 781 -21.86 -24.86 -11.74
N GLN A 782 -21.02 -24.91 -12.78
CA GLN A 782 -20.40 -23.74 -13.39
C GLN A 782 -20.89 -23.46 -14.81
N TYR A 783 -20.89 -22.18 -15.18
CA TYR A 783 -21.48 -21.61 -16.38
C TYR A 783 -20.46 -20.92 -17.30
N ARG A 784 -19.15 -21.14 -17.06
CA ARG A 784 -18.04 -20.48 -17.77
C ARG A 784 -17.32 -21.40 -18.74
N MET A 785 -16.75 -22.48 -18.23
CA MET A 785 -15.79 -23.34 -18.95
C MET A 785 -16.51 -24.49 -19.61
N ASN A 786 -16.22 -24.81 -20.86
CA ASN A 786 -16.69 -26.09 -21.42
C ASN A 786 -16.15 -27.30 -20.64
N LYS A 787 -16.73 -28.48 -20.90
CA LYS A 787 -16.46 -29.70 -20.13
C LYS A 787 -14.99 -30.12 -20.11
N TRP A 788 -14.24 -29.85 -21.16
CA TRP A 788 -12.84 -30.31 -21.28
C TRP A 788 -11.89 -29.49 -20.42
N ILE A 789 -12.07 -28.16 -20.42
CA ILE A 789 -11.33 -27.22 -19.56
C ILE A 789 -11.75 -27.44 -18.11
N SER A 790 -13.07 -27.49 -17.86
CA SER A 790 -13.63 -27.69 -16.52
C SER A 790 -13.20 -29.01 -15.89
N HIS A 791 -13.15 -30.11 -16.66
CA HIS A 791 -12.81 -31.42 -16.13
C HIS A 791 -11.39 -31.48 -15.56
N PHE A 792 -10.41 -30.86 -16.23
CA PHE A 792 -9.05 -30.79 -15.69
C PHE A 792 -9.02 -30.03 -14.36
N ALA A 793 -9.58 -28.82 -14.33
CA ALA A 793 -9.62 -28.00 -13.12
C ALA A 793 -10.37 -28.71 -11.98
N SER A 794 -11.51 -29.33 -12.30
CA SER A 794 -12.33 -30.09 -11.34
C SER A 794 -11.56 -31.22 -10.69
N ARG A 795 -10.90 -32.06 -11.50
CA ARG A 795 -10.14 -33.22 -11.02
C ARG A 795 -8.92 -32.82 -10.18
N VAL A 796 -8.22 -31.77 -10.58
CA VAL A 796 -6.96 -31.37 -9.93
C VAL A 796 -7.18 -30.52 -8.68
N PHE A 797 -8.12 -29.58 -8.71
CA PHE A 797 -8.28 -28.57 -7.65
C PHE A 797 -9.54 -28.78 -6.78
N TYR A 798 -10.59 -29.39 -7.34
CA TYR A 798 -11.91 -29.47 -6.70
C TYR A 798 -12.42 -30.90 -6.50
N GLN A 799 -11.55 -31.92 -6.53
CA GLN A 799 -11.89 -33.31 -6.25
C GLN A 799 -13.08 -33.84 -7.08
N ASP A 800 -13.13 -33.50 -8.37
CA ASP A 800 -14.19 -33.87 -9.31
C ASP A 800 -15.60 -33.33 -8.97
N GLN A 801 -15.70 -32.36 -8.05
CA GLN A 801 -16.98 -31.78 -7.64
C GLN A 801 -17.47 -30.66 -8.57
N LEU A 802 -16.61 -30.04 -9.37
CA LEU A 802 -16.97 -28.92 -10.27
C LEU A 802 -17.51 -29.47 -11.61
N VAL A 803 -18.74 -29.10 -11.97
CA VAL A 803 -19.47 -29.65 -13.13
C VAL A 803 -19.90 -28.54 -14.08
N ALA A 804 -19.65 -28.72 -15.38
CA ALA A 804 -20.12 -27.79 -16.42
C ALA A 804 -21.63 -27.91 -16.64
N ALA A 805 -22.34 -26.79 -16.64
CA ALA A 805 -23.76 -26.74 -16.99
C ALA A 805 -23.98 -27.30 -18.42
N PRO A 806 -25.10 -27.99 -18.69
CA PRO A 806 -25.35 -28.60 -20.00
C PRO A 806 -25.25 -27.63 -21.18
N GLU A 807 -25.66 -26.38 -20.98
CA GLU A 807 -25.70 -25.30 -21.97
C GLU A 807 -24.31 -24.89 -22.47
N ILE A 808 -23.29 -24.95 -21.61
CA ILE A 808 -21.91 -24.53 -21.90
C ILE A 808 -20.95 -25.71 -22.04
N ALA A 809 -21.34 -26.92 -21.60
CA ALA A 809 -20.49 -28.11 -21.59
C ALA A 809 -19.85 -28.44 -22.95
N ASN A 810 -20.54 -28.15 -24.06
CA ASN A 810 -20.05 -28.40 -25.42
C ASN A 810 -19.73 -27.11 -26.21
N GLN A 811 -19.63 -25.97 -25.55
CA GLN A 811 -19.28 -24.69 -26.20
C GLN A 811 -17.88 -24.76 -26.82
N ARG A 812 -17.75 -24.23 -28.04
CA ARG A 812 -16.52 -24.22 -28.83
C ARG A 812 -16.29 -22.83 -29.40
N LEU A 813 -15.04 -22.52 -29.70
CA LEU A 813 -14.67 -21.32 -30.43
C LEU A 813 -15.37 -21.29 -31.80
N ARG A 814 -15.99 -20.16 -32.14
CA ARG A 814 -16.65 -19.97 -33.44
C ARG A 814 -15.87 -18.93 -34.24
N PHE A 815 -15.58 -19.26 -35.50
CA PHE A 815 -14.98 -18.33 -36.44
C PHE A 815 -16.08 -17.65 -37.26
N THR A 816 -16.00 -16.33 -37.38
CA THR A 816 -16.98 -15.52 -38.13
C THR A 816 -16.53 -15.30 -39.58
N ARG A 817 -15.24 -15.54 -39.86
CA ARG A 817 -14.64 -15.40 -41.19
C ARG A 817 -13.79 -16.62 -41.52
N LYS A 818 -13.65 -16.92 -42.81
CA LYS A 818 -12.53 -17.74 -43.29
C LYS A 818 -11.30 -16.83 -43.37
N PRO A 819 -10.09 -17.32 -43.10
CA PRO A 819 -8.90 -16.51 -43.34
C PRO A 819 -8.91 -16.14 -44.83
N GLU A 820 -8.93 -14.84 -45.14
CA GLU A 820 -8.66 -14.36 -46.50
C GLU A 820 -7.23 -14.76 -46.89
N LYS A 821 -6.83 -14.61 -48.16
CA LYS A 821 -5.45 -14.94 -48.56
C LYS A 821 -4.49 -14.05 -47.76
N LEU A 822 -3.95 -14.58 -46.67
CA LEU A 822 -2.87 -13.96 -45.92
C LEU A 822 -1.72 -13.69 -46.90
N SER A 823 -1.08 -12.54 -46.75
CA SER A 823 0.06 -12.12 -47.57
C SER A 823 1.24 -13.08 -47.45
N GLU A 824 1.34 -13.80 -46.32
CA GLU A 824 2.30 -14.88 -46.08
C GLU A 824 1.59 -16.15 -45.54
N PRO A 825 2.12 -17.36 -45.81
CA PRO A 825 1.57 -18.59 -45.25
C PRO A 825 1.74 -18.64 -43.72
N GLU A 826 0.66 -18.96 -43.00
CA GLU A 826 0.71 -19.10 -41.53
C GLU A 826 1.74 -20.17 -41.12
N PRO A 827 2.44 -19.97 -39.99
CA PRO A 827 3.29 -21.01 -39.43
C PRO A 827 2.51 -22.32 -39.21
N ALA A 828 3.15 -23.46 -39.50
CA ALA A 828 2.49 -24.76 -39.52
C ALA A 828 1.80 -25.16 -38.19
N PHE A 829 2.23 -24.58 -37.06
CA PHE A 829 1.65 -24.83 -35.75
C PHE A 829 0.34 -24.07 -35.47
N VAL A 830 0.04 -22.98 -36.21
CA VAL A 830 -1.12 -22.12 -35.93
C VAL A 830 -2.43 -22.88 -36.15
N VAL A 831 -2.60 -23.53 -37.31
CA VAL A 831 -3.85 -24.22 -37.65
C VAL A 831 -4.21 -25.33 -36.64
N PRO A 832 -3.30 -26.25 -36.24
CA PRO A 832 -3.56 -27.23 -35.20
C PRO A 832 -4.00 -26.62 -33.86
N MET A 833 -3.38 -25.50 -33.47
CA MET A 833 -3.69 -24.80 -32.22
C MET A 833 -5.08 -24.16 -32.25
N LEU A 834 -5.59 -23.76 -33.41
CA LEU A 834 -6.85 -23.04 -33.56
C LEU A 834 -8.08 -23.94 -33.73
N VAL A 835 -7.91 -25.26 -33.92
CA VAL A 835 -9.01 -26.21 -34.14
C VAL A 835 -10.11 -26.08 -33.07
N PRO A 836 -11.36 -25.69 -33.42
CA PRO A 836 -12.45 -25.54 -32.46
C PRO A 836 -12.83 -26.82 -31.70
N GLY A 837 -12.57 -27.98 -32.31
CA GLY A 837 -12.79 -29.28 -31.69
C GLY A 837 -11.83 -29.63 -30.56
N HIS A 838 -10.74 -28.86 -30.38
CA HIS A 838 -9.76 -29.02 -29.31
C HIS A 838 -9.79 -27.80 -28.38
N PRO A 839 -10.63 -27.78 -27.34
CA PRO A 839 -10.72 -26.62 -26.45
C PRO A 839 -9.48 -26.36 -25.61
N LEU A 840 -8.67 -27.39 -25.33
CA LEU A 840 -7.43 -27.28 -24.57
C LEU A 840 -6.28 -27.82 -25.43
N VAL A 841 -5.34 -26.94 -25.77
CA VAL A 841 -4.19 -27.24 -26.63
C VAL A 841 -2.90 -26.76 -25.99
N PHE A 842 -1.79 -27.45 -26.29
CA PHE A 842 -0.46 -27.12 -25.80
C PHE A 842 0.52 -27.00 -26.97
N LEU A 843 1.17 -25.84 -27.10
CA LEU A 843 2.27 -25.60 -28.03
C LEU A 843 3.59 -25.83 -27.30
N ASP A 844 4.29 -26.90 -27.68
CA ASP A 844 5.59 -27.24 -27.15
C ASP A 844 6.67 -26.39 -27.82
N VAL A 845 7.10 -25.35 -27.11
CA VAL A 845 8.16 -24.44 -27.56
C VAL A 845 9.48 -24.90 -26.95
N PRO A 846 10.46 -25.37 -27.74
CA PRO A 846 11.76 -25.76 -27.20
C PRO A 846 12.47 -24.53 -26.62
N GLY A 847 13.09 -24.71 -25.46
CA GLY A 847 13.75 -23.62 -24.75
C GLY A 847 15.04 -23.17 -25.43
N ASN A 848 15.20 -21.85 -25.64
CA ASN A 848 16.50 -21.23 -25.92
C ASN A 848 17.18 -20.78 -24.61
N GLU A 849 18.50 -20.59 -24.64
CA GLU A 849 19.41 -20.47 -23.48
C GLU A 849 19.29 -19.21 -22.60
N ASP A 850 18.15 -18.51 -22.58
CA ASP A 850 18.05 -17.27 -21.80
C ASP A 850 17.75 -17.56 -20.31
N GLU A 851 18.65 -17.13 -19.42
CA GLU A 851 18.45 -17.19 -17.95
C GLU A 851 17.30 -16.28 -17.46
N HIS A 852 16.87 -15.32 -18.27
CA HIS A 852 15.92 -14.27 -17.90
C HIS A 852 14.46 -14.76 -17.83
N LYS A 853 13.62 -14.10 -17.01
CA LYS A 853 12.17 -14.41 -16.80
C LYS A 853 11.28 -14.11 -18.03
N ILE A 854 11.82 -14.29 -19.24
CA ILE A 854 11.21 -13.96 -20.51
C ILE A 854 11.48 -15.08 -21.53
N SER A 855 10.61 -15.21 -22.51
CA SER A 855 10.84 -16.06 -23.69
C SER A 855 10.36 -15.33 -24.93
N THR A 856 11.33 -14.92 -25.76
CA THR A 856 11.11 -14.27 -27.05
C THR A 856 10.41 -15.21 -28.04
N THR A 857 10.82 -16.47 -28.07
CA THR A 857 10.19 -17.51 -28.90
C THR A 857 8.74 -17.73 -28.51
N GLU A 858 8.42 -17.82 -27.21
CA GLU A 858 7.02 -17.92 -26.78
C GLU A 858 6.23 -16.65 -27.14
N ALA A 859 6.82 -15.46 -27.01
CA ALA A 859 6.14 -14.21 -27.37
C ALA A 859 5.83 -14.12 -28.88
N GLN A 860 6.75 -14.58 -29.74
CA GLN A 860 6.52 -14.68 -31.19
C GLN A 860 5.44 -15.72 -31.52
N ALA A 861 5.48 -16.88 -30.85
CA ALA A 861 4.45 -17.90 -31.02
C ALA A 861 3.06 -17.38 -30.62
N VAL A 862 2.97 -16.67 -29.49
CA VAL A 862 1.72 -16.02 -29.04
C VAL A 862 1.24 -15.00 -30.07
N ARG A 863 2.13 -14.17 -30.64
CA ARG A 863 1.78 -13.22 -31.70
C ARG A 863 1.18 -13.93 -32.92
N ALA A 864 1.79 -15.01 -33.40
CA ALA A 864 1.26 -15.78 -34.53
C ALA A 864 -0.13 -16.39 -34.23
N LEU A 865 -0.34 -16.87 -32.99
CA LEU A 865 -1.65 -17.38 -32.56
C LEU A 865 -2.72 -16.27 -32.53
N VAL A 866 -2.37 -15.09 -32.03
CA VAL A 866 -3.26 -13.92 -32.01
C VAL A 866 -3.59 -13.50 -33.45
N GLY A 867 -2.59 -13.40 -34.33
CA GLY A 867 -2.79 -13.11 -35.76
C GLY A 867 -3.76 -14.08 -36.42
N GLY A 868 -3.55 -15.39 -36.22
CA GLY A 868 -4.44 -16.42 -36.75
C GLY A 868 -5.87 -16.37 -36.20
N LEU A 869 -6.06 -15.94 -34.94
CA LEU A 869 -7.38 -15.76 -34.32
C LEU A 869 -8.11 -14.54 -34.91
N LEU A 870 -7.42 -13.41 -35.01
CA LEU A 870 -7.98 -12.17 -35.57
C LEU A 870 -8.32 -12.33 -37.05
N ALA A 871 -7.46 -13.02 -37.83
CA ALA A 871 -7.71 -13.34 -39.25
C ALA A 871 -8.97 -14.20 -39.46
N ARG A 872 -9.43 -14.93 -38.43
CA ARG A 872 -10.66 -15.75 -38.45
C ARG A 872 -11.86 -15.06 -37.80
N GLY A 873 -11.70 -13.77 -37.48
CA GLY A 873 -12.76 -12.89 -36.97
C GLY A 873 -13.11 -13.11 -35.50
N VAL A 874 -12.15 -13.56 -34.69
CA VAL A 874 -12.24 -13.45 -33.23
C VAL A 874 -11.95 -11.98 -32.87
N ALA A 875 -12.76 -11.38 -32.00
CA ALA A 875 -12.54 -9.98 -31.63
C ALA A 875 -11.34 -9.84 -30.67
N PRO A 876 -10.55 -8.75 -30.74
CA PRO A 876 -9.45 -8.50 -29.81
C PRO A 876 -9.85 -8.61 -28.33
N GLN A 877 -11.00 -8.02 -27.97
CA GLN A 877 -11.52 -8.04 -26.60
C GLN A 877 -11.92 -9.44 -26.10
N ASP A 878 -12.08 -10.42 -26.99
CA ASP A 878 -12.40 -11.82 -26.66
C ASP A 878 -11.16 -12.66 -26.36
N ILE A 879 -9.96 -12.06 -26.48
CA ILE A 879 -8.67 -12.71 -26.26
C ILE A 879 -8.07 -12.17 -24.95
N GLY A 880 -7.61 -13.09 -24.10
CA GLY A 880 -6.80 -12.78 -22.93
C GLY A 880 -5.49 -13.53 -22.97
N ILE A 881 -4.41 -12.87 -22.57
CA ILE A 881 -3.07 -13.44 -22.50
C ILE A 881 -2.58 -13.34 -21.06
N ILE A 882 -2.17 -14.48 -20.52
CA ILE A 882 -1.69 -14.61 -19.15
C ILE A 882 -0.23 -15.06 -19.19
N ALA A 883 0.61 -14.42 -18.38
CA ALA A 883 1.96 -14.91 -18.14
C ALA A 883 2.30 -14.88 -16.63
N PRO A 884 3.15 -15.78 -16.13
CA PRO A 884 3.57 -15.80 -14.73
C PRO A 884 4.28 -14.52 -14.29
N TYR A 885 5.10 -13.97 -15.20
CA TYR A 885 6.05 -12.92 -14.89
C TYR A 885 5.67 -11.65 -15.62
N ARG A 886 5.74 -10.51 -14.91
CA ARG A 886 5.44 -9.20 -15.49
C ARG A 886 6.43 -8.83 -16.61
N ALA A 887 7.69 -9.27 -16.52
CA ALA A 887 8.67 -9.13 -17.61
C ALA A 887 8.19 -9.80 -18.92
N GLN A 888 7.59 -11.01 -18.83
CA GLN A 888 7.00 -11.66 -19.99
C GLN A 888 5.74 -10.93 -20.48
N VAL A 889 4.90 -10.41 -19.58
CA VAL A 889 3.75 -9.55 -19.95
C VAL A 889 4.22 -8.32 -20.74
N ALA A 890 5.29 -7.64 -20.29
CA ALA A 890 5.85 -6.49 -20.97
C ALA A 890 6.40 -6.85 -22.36
N LEU A 891 7.12 -7.97 -22.48
CA LEU A 891 7.59 -8.49 -23.75
C LEU A 891 6.43 -8.83 -24.70
N LEU A 892 5.40 -9.50 -24.21
CA LEU A 892 4.20 -9.84 -24.99
C LEU A 892 3.50 -8.59 -25.52
N ARG A 893 3.33 -7.56 -24.68
CA ARG A 893 2.78 -6.27 -25.09
C ARG A 893 3.62 -5.68 -26.23
N ARG A 894 4.93 -5.53 -26.04
CA ARG A 894 5.84 -4.98 -27.08
C ARG A 894 5.77 -5.76 -28.39
N THR A 895 5.80 -7.09 -28.31
CA THR A 895 5.80 -7.95 -29.50
C THR A 895 4.48 -7.83 -30.29
N LEU A 896 3.35 -7.64 -29.60
CA LEU A 896 2.03 -7.44 -30.21
C LEU A 896 1.77 -6.01 -30.72
N LEU A 897 2.50 -5.02 -30.20
CA LEU A 897 2.42 -3.62 -30.64
C LEU A 897 3.15 -3.36 -31.97
N GLN A 898 4.11 -4.21 -32.34
CA GLN A 898 4.83 -4.06 -33.60
C GLN A 898 3.88 -4.29 -34.79
N PRO A 899 3.79 -3.37 -35.76
CA PRO A 899 2.95 -3.54 -36.93
C PRO A 899 3.36 -4.81 -37.69
N ASP A 900 2.36 -5.59 -38.10
CA ASP A 900 2.55 -6.81 -38.87
C ASP A 900 1.93 -6.66 -40.25
N ILE A 901 2.76 -6.78 -41.28
CA ILE A 901 2.32 -6.71 -42.69
C ILE A 901 1.60 -8.02 -43.09
N SER A 902 1.81 -9.11 -42.32
CA SER A 902 1.29 -10.44 -42.63
C SER A 902 -0.15 -10.68 -42.15
N TYR A 903 -0.62 -9.93 -41.15
CA TYR A 903 -1.97 -9.98 -40.62
C TYR A 903 -2.50 -8.54 -40.57
N GLU A 904 -3.28 -8.11 -41.57
CA GLU A 904 -3.80 -6.75 -41.72
C GLU A 904 -4.62 -6.27 -40.50
N TRP A 905 -3.96 -5.80 -39.44
CA TRP A 905 -4.56 -5.00 -38.37
C TRP A 905 -3.93 -3.60 -38.38
N GLU A 906 -4.77 -2.56 -38.49
CA GLU A 906 -4.34 -1.17 -38.31
C GLU A 906 -4.46 -0.84 -36.81
N GLY A 907 -3.32 -0.55 -36.16
CA GLY A 907 -3.28 -0.11 -34.76
C GLY A 907 -3.17 -1.24 -33.74
N THR A 908 -3.24 -0.87 -32.46
CA THR A 908 -3.02 -1.77 -31.32
C THR A 908 -4.31 -2.52 -30.96
N PRO A 909 -4.40 -3.85 -31.12
CA PRO A 909 -5.61 -4.58 -30.77
C PRO A 909 -5.84 -4.51 -29.25
N ASP A 910 -7.06 -4.18 -28.83
CA ASP A 910 -7.47 -4.09 -27.42
C ASP A 910 -7.58 -5.49 -26.78
N ILE A 911 -6.41 -6.09 -26.51
CA ILE A 911 -6.24 -7.42 -25.93
C ILE A 911 -5.78 -7.29 -24.49
N SER A 912 -6.47 -8.00 -23.58
CA SER A 912 -6.05 -8.05 -22.18
C SER A 912 -4.80 -8.92 -22.00
N ILE A 913 -3.69 -8.33 -21.54
CA ILE A 913 -2.42 -9.05 -21.27
C ILE A 913 -1.97 -8.72 -19.86
N ASP A 914 -1.97 -9.70 -18.95
CA ASP A 914 -1.58 -9.47 -17.55
C ASP A 914 -1.06 -10.72 -16.83
N THR A 915 -0.63 -10.55 -15.58
CA THR A 915 -0.30 -11.66 -14.69
C THR A 915 -1.55 -12.34 -14.15
N VAL A 916 -1.40 -13.57 -13.67
CA VAL A 916 -2.50 -14.34 -13.06
C VAL A 916 -3.24 -13.55 -11.97
N ASP A 917 -2.50 -12.90 -11.07
CA ASP A 917 -3.04 -12.14 -9.94
C ASP A 917 -3.96 -11.00 -10.38
N ARG A 918 -3.69 -10.38 -11.54
CA ARG A 918 -4.52 -9.30 -12.09
C ARG A 918 -5.63 -9.78 -13.00
N PHE A 919 -5.46 -10.95 -13.61
CA PHE A 919 -6.52 -11.56 -14.41
C PHE A 919 -7.62 -12.19 -13.53
N GLN A 920 -7.45 -12.16 -12.20
CA GLN A 920 -8.49 -12.60 -11.28
C GLN A 920 -9.78 -11.79 -11.48
N GLY A 921 -10.93 -12.45 -11.37
CA GLY A 921 -12.23 -11.87 -11.74
C GLY A 921 -12.48 -11.75 -13.24
N GLY A 922 -11.43 -11.59 -14.06
CA GLY A 922 -11.49 -11.58 -15.51
C GLY A 922 -11.80 -12.96 -16.12
N GLU A 923 -12.45 -12.97 -17.29
CA GLU A 923 -12.68 -14.15 -18.12
C GLU A 923 -12.74 -13.74 -19.60
N ARG A 924 -12.37 -14.66 -20.50
CA ARG A 924 -12.39 -14.44 -21.94
C ARG A 924 -12.82 -15.71 -22.70
N PRO A 925 -13.46 -15.56 -23.87
CA PRO A 925 -13.67 -16.68 -24.80
C PRO A 925 -12.39 -17.48 -25.08
N VAL A 926 -11.28 -16.78 -25.34
CA VAL A 926 -9.97 -17.38 -25.60
C VAL A 926 -8.95 -16.90 -24.58
N ILE A 927 -8.24 -17.83 -23.94
CA ILE A 927 -7.07 -17.52 -23.09
C ILE A 927 -5.83 -18.19 -23.66
N ILE A 928 -4.75 -17.43 -23.75
CA ILE A 928 -3.42 -17.91 -24.08
C ILE A 928 -2.53 -17.75 -22.85
N ILE A 929 -1.87 -18.82 -22.40
CA ILE A 929 -0.93 -18.78 -21.27
C ILE A 929 0.48 -19.01 -21.80
N SER A 930 1.38 -18.03 -21.62
CA SER A 930 2.82 -18.15 -21.91
C SER A 930 3.57 -18.36 -20.61
N PHE A 931 4.19 -19.53 -20.43
CA PHE A 931 4.87 -19.90 -19.18
C PHE A 931 6.28 -19.32 -19.05
N ALA A 932 6.89 -18.84 -20.14
CA ALA A 932 8.24 -18.28 -20.19
C ALA A 932 9.28 -19.16 -19.47
N THR A 933 9.22 -20.47 -19.75
CA THR A 933 10.03 -21.46 -19.03
C THR A 933 10.70 -22.40 -20.03
N ALA A 934 11.99 -22.15 -20.27
CA ALA A 934 12.81 -22.88 -21.22
C ALA A 934 13.44 -24.17 -20.64
N ARG A 935 13.65 -24.22 -19.31
CA ARG A 935 14.26 -25.35 -18.58
C ARG A 935 13.54 -25.53 -17.24
N GLU A 936 13.64 -26.72 -16.64
CA GLU A 936 13.06 -26.96 -15.32
C GLU A 936 13.62 -25.94 -14.31
N PRO A 937 12.77 -25.18 -13.61
CA PRO A 937 13.24 -24.16 -12.67
C PRO A 937 13.87 -24.83 -11.44
N ALA A 938 15.02 -24.30 -11.00
CA ALA A 938 15.71 -24.76 -9.81
C ALA A 938 14.83 -24.62 -8.55
N ARG A 939 15.10 -25.46 -7.53
CA ARG A 939 14.24 -25.66 -6.35
C ARG A 939 13.92 -24.38 -5.58
N ASP A 940 14.85 -23.43 -5.55
CA ASP A 940 14.76 -22.22 -4.73
C ASP A 940 14.60 -20.94 -5.59
N THR A 941 13.79 -21.03 -6.65
CA THR A 941 13.55 -19.89 -7.55
C THR A 941 12.10 -19.43 -7.46
N LEU A 942 11.88 -18.12 -7.43
CA LEU A 942 10.54 -17.49 -7.57
C LEU A 942 9.78 -18.01 -8.80
N ARG A 943 10.52 -18.43 -9.84
CA ARG A 943 9.99 -19.08 -11.05
C ARG A 943 9.31 -20.41 -10.70
N ARG A 944 9.98 -21.26 -9.92
CA ARG A 944 9.42 -22.52 -9.44
C ARG A 944 8.25 -22.26 -8.50
N ASP A 945 8.37 -21.31 -7.57
CA ASP A 945 7.32 -21.00 -6.60
C ASP A 945 5.98 -20.71 -7.27
N PHE A 946 5.99 -19.89 -8.33
CA PHE A 946 4.79 -19.67 -9.14
C PHE A 946 4.27 -20.96 -9.79
N LEU A 947 5.15 -21.73 -10.44
CA LEU A 947 4.78 -22.88 -11.25
C LEU A 947 4.36 -24.10 -10.42
N VAL A 948 4.68 -24.13 -9.13
CA VAL A 948 4.22 -25.15 -8.19
C VAL A 948 3.02 -24.70 -7.35
N ASP A 949 2.69 -23.41 -7.37
CA ASP A 949 1.55 -22.85 -6.65
C ASP A 949 0.21 -23.34 -7.28
N PRO A 950 -0.56 -24.18 -6.57
CA PRO A 950 -1.84 -24.68 -7.07
C PRO A 950 -2.88 -23.58 -7.23
N HIS A 951 -2.86 -22.53 -6.40
CA HIS A 951 -3.84 -21.45 -6.40
C HIS A 951 -3.68 -20.58 -7.65
N ARG A 952 -2.44 -20.20 -7.99
CA ARG A 952 -2.13 -19.43 -9.20
C ARG A 952 -2.49 -20.20 -10.46
N LEU A 953 -2.10 -21.47 -10.55
CA LEU A 953 -2.45 -22.30 -11.70
C LEU A 953 -3.95 -22.53 -11.84
N ASN A 954 -4.66 -22.75 -10.74
CA ASN A 954 -6.12 -22.86 -10.73
C ASN A 954 -6.77 -21.59 -11.28
N VAL A 955 -6.35 -20.40 -10.82
CA VAL A 955 -6.84 -19.13 -11.39
C VAL A 955 -6.55 -19.07 -12.88
N ALA A 956 -5.31 -19.24 -13.31
CA ALA A 956 -4.90 -19.11 -14.71
C ALA A 956 -5.70 -20.03 -15.66
N LEU A 957 -5.82 -21.31 -15.30
CA LEU A 957 -6.47 -22.33 -16.13
C LEU A 957 -8.00 -22.18 -16.19
N THR A 958 -8.60 -21.44 -15.25
CA THR A 958 -10.06 -21.26 -15.14
C THR A 958 -10.58 -19.92 -15.68
N ARG A 959 -9.74 -19.18 -16.42
CA ARG A 959 -10.12 -17.91 -17.07
C ARG A 959 -10.77 -18.09 -18.44
N ALA A 960 -10.55 -19.23 -19.10
CA ALA A 960 -11.04 -19.51 -20.45
C ALA A 960 -12.50 -19.97 -20.45
N GLN A 961 -13.33 -19.42 -21.33
CA GLN A 961 -14.69 -19.94 -21.55
C GLN A 961 -14.71 -21.05 -22.61
N GLN A 962 -14.11 -20.80 -23.78
CA GLN A 962 -14.25 -21.65 -24.96
C GLN A 962 -12.93 -22.35 -25.35
N LYS A 963 -11.81 -21.62 -25.29
CA LYS A 963 -10.52 -22.14 -25.73
C LYS A 963 -9.37 -21.70 -24.82
N LEU A 964 -8.58 -22.67 -24.40
CA LEU A 964 -7.37 -22.50 -23.61
C LEU A 964 -6.16 -22.98 -24.44
N MET A 965 -5.23 -22.05 -24.69
CA MET A 965 -3.98 -22.32 -25.38
C MET A 965 -2.82 -22.18 -24.40
N LEU A 966 -2.02 -23.23 -24.27
CA LEU A 966 -0.85 -23.27 -23.40
C LEU A 966 0.39 -23.18 -24.27
N VAL A 967 1.35 -22.32 -23.90
CA VAL A 967 2.59 -22.08 -24.65
C VAL A 967 3.76 -22.18 -23.68
N GLY A 968 4.69 -23.11 -23.95
CA GLY A 968 5.88 -23.31 -23.11
C GLY A 968 6.62 -24.60 -23.46
N SER A 969 7.72 -24.89 -22.77
CA SER A 969 8.47 -26.13 -22.98
C SER A 969 7.88 -27.31 -22.21
N VAL A 970 7.49 -28.38 -22.90
CA VAL A 970 7.01 -29.63 -22.28
C VAL A 970 8.10 -30.24 -21.41
N ALA A 971 9.33 -30.34 -21.92
CA ALA A 971 10.47 -30.92 -21.19
C ALA A 971 10.80 -30.16 -19.89
N ALA A 972 10.61 -28.83 -19.88
CA ALA A 972 10.83 -28.01 -18.69
C ALA A 972 9.75 -28.14 -17.63
N LEU A 973 8.50 -28.41 -18.04
CA LEU A 973 7.33 -28.37 -17.18
C LEU A 973 6.87 -29.76 -16.73
N GLU A 974 7.13 -30.82 -17.49
CA GLU A 974 6.54 -32.16 -17.23
C GLU A 974 6.95 -32.82 -15.92
N ASN A 975 8.06 -32.38 -15.31
CA ASN A 975 8.51 -32.84 -14.01
C ASN A 975 7.84 -32.12 -12.83
N LEU A 976 7.13 -31.01 -13.09
CA LEU A 976 6.42 -30.28 -12.04
C LEU A 976 5.08 -30.95 -11.72
N PRO A 977 4.63 -31.00 -10.45
CA PRO A 977 3.54 -31.87 -10.01
C PRO A 977 2.21 -31.69 -10.78
N ILE A 978 1.77 -30.44 -10.98
CA ILE A 978 0.50 -30.13 -11.67
C ILE A 978 0.68 -30.22 -13.19
N PHE A 979 1.82 -29.79 -13.71
CA PHE A 979 2.12 -29.82 -15.14
C PHE A 979 2.26 -31.23 -15.67
N ASN A 980 2.81 -32.17 -14.90
CA ASN A 980 2.84 -33.59 -15.25
C ASN A 980 1.42 -34.10 -15.59
N ARG A 981 0.45 -33.77 -14.72
CA ARG A 981 -0.96 -34.11 -14.91
C ARG A 981 -1.55 -33.39 -16.13
N LEU A 982 -1.25 -32.10 -16.30
CA LEU A 982 -1.75 -31.28 -17.42
C LEU A 982 -1.24 -31.78 -18.77
N ILE A 983 0.05 -32.07 -18.88
CA ILE A 983 0.68 -32.57 -20.09
C ILE A 983 0.19 -33.99 -20.40
N THR A 984 0.06 -34.88 -19.42
CA THR A 984 -0.56 -36.20 -19.62
C THR A 984 -2.01 -36.07 -20.11
N TYR A 985 -2.77 -35.10 -19.58
CA TYR A 985 -4.12 -34.81 -20.04
C TYR A 985 -4.12 -34.37 -21.52
N CYS A 986 -3.25 -33.44 -21.93
CA CYS A 986 -3.08 -33.05 -23.33
C CYS A 986 -2.65 -34.21 -24.24
N ARG A 987 -1.71 -35.06 -23.79
CA ARG A 987 -1.27 -36.27 -24.52
C ARG A 987 -2.43 -37.22 -24.77
N SER A 988 -3.30 -37.44 -23.78
CA SER A 988 -4.47 -38.31 -23.91
C SER A 988 -5.48 -37.81 -24.96
N MET A 989 -5.56 -36.49 -25.17
CA MET A 989 -6.42 -35.86 -26.17
C MET A 989 -5.72 -35.63 -27.52
N LYS A 990 -4.42 -35.93 -27.63
CA LYS A 990 -3.56 -35.63 -28.80
C LYS A 990 -3.56 -34.13 -29.17
N THR A 991 -3.50 -33.25 -28.16
CA THR A 991 -3.57 -31.79 -28.34
C THR A 991 -2.24 -31.06 -28.10
N ILE A 992 -1.12 -31.78 -28.15
CA ILE A 992 0.23 -31.20 -28.11
C ILE A 992 0.74 -31.00 -29.54
N THR A 993 1.16 -29.77 -29.87
CA THR A 993 1.72 -29.41 -31.17
C THR A 993 3.17 -28.94 -30.97
N PRO A 994 4.16 -29.47 -31.72
CA PRO A 994 5.53 -28.97 -31.66
C PRO A 994 5.66 -27.61 -32.34
N TYR A 995 6.45 -26.71 -31.75
CA TYR A 995 6.85 -25.47 -32.39
C TYR A 995 7.96 -25.74 -33.41
N HIS A 996 7.74 -25.31 -34.64
CA HIS A 996 8.76 -25.30 -35.69
C HIS A 996 8.99 -23.84 -36.10
N PRO A 997 10.20 -23.27 -35.88
CA PRO A 997 10.51 -21.96 -36.41
C PRO A 997 10.48 -22.04 -37.94
N SER A 998 9.63 -21.22 -38.56
CA SER A 998 9.52 -21.06 -40.01
C SER A 998 10.74 -20.37 -40.59
#